data_AF-F7VKD4-F1
#
_entry.id   AF-F7VKD4-F1
#
_cell.length_a   1.000
_cell.length_b   1.000
_cell.length_c   1.000
_cell.angle_alpha   90.00
_cell.angle_beta   90.00
_cell.angle_gamma   90.00
#
_symmetry.space_group_name_H-M   'P 1'
#
loop_
_entity.id
_entity.type
_entity.pdbx_description
1 polymer ?
#
loop_
_entity_poly.entity_id
_entity_poly.type
_entity_poly.pdbx_seq_one_letter_code
_entity_poly.pdbx_strand_id
1 'polypeptide(L)'
;MASRDEWMRLSAMRDEIVRSNIFVKLEDGDGWKSNPEIPTAKEILLLQKEAEGLPDNHVNKPWKSKEDYLKAQYEILRREGTEGLRFAVNNYIWNNNNGLRQDDDDHKFVYNQVRIKSYVMTTLGPLARVEFMSQRAIKWLKSGRLKPGSLLAITTKADKFKTICKVAVVAQRPYLLGLDQTPPLVDIMWGNPEEDAVFDCDLELVMIEARHGYFESSRHSLVGLQLAAQADTPIDKYITGNHQKNETPCFISQHPVMDFSSVLRQPLADPNRLKSLREFNVLSGSLPVPDDAEDISILDASQLSALHQMVSQELAIIQGPPGTGKTFTSVEAIKVMLASRRKRPGSNPPLIVAAQTNHALDQLLGHCLDANAKILRLGSRSDREDMRPYSLYEVRRKCSRGGGGKRFRELEGNRHTNIDGVEALVNSVFGDSLIDPRELHTHGIITEEQLESLYDEELETCPELEKLGPFSLWLGDSRIPARIIRDRQPLVSEILEADEDFDYERDVENIAYDEEDADRINGREIKLMHVWTGKEPGHFKTWNHRAQRLLRENRNLFDIPEEWRGAVYQHLQSKLVQATTPTLAQLLAKYVDICKQRRALRARQDIDMVFQQDIAVIGCTTTGLTKYRAFLAGCQPLTLLIEEAAETREGNITSALYPSLQQLILVGDHQQMSPRCDIRWLGQHPYNLNVSLFERLINLSMNHIMLNKQRRMRPELRRIVSPFYDNLQDHYSVLSPQARPDVPGMGGRNCWFFDHQWLEDTNSDNSKLNDQEAEMITLFFVYLVANGVSSDKITILTYYRGQRSLILRKLKGHPSLTGCYFNVFTVDSYQGEENDIILLSLVRSPHPAYGCNIGFLDNPHRAVVAISRARQGFYMFGNVTNLVEAKIESTLLWLTIFKRFEDQGMVHRELGLPLVCQNHGNEVWIKDLDDWADNAGGCHERQAKALAKQAQRQGTGSPKAKTIEDLLLQHGAQDFGHEEPVKRKTPTLTGSPHGRYSHLGEMPLRPLIGNWENAEAVIQQQDRQLDEELAKRNGEWLSQNHYMQDRWMPTGVDASGTRIRTGPTITRPTITQSLQFSNELPVTTSTSALTASSEITLRAGSGVGPIFAPASNQFPKIAAVAQPEPLIQFEEYDSSAPASGIENEATKELEVVEEEDLIDLA
;
A
#
# COMPACT_ATOMS: atom_id res chain seq x y z
N MET A 1 -25.38 17.10 -33.82
CA MET A 1 -25.65 15.97 -32.91
C MET A 1 -24.98 14.75 -33.50
N ALA A 2 -24.49 13.82 -32.69
CA ALA A 2 -24.11 12.48 -33.18
C ALA A 2 -25.32 11.81 -33.84
N SER A 3 -25.11 10.92 -34.81
CA SER A 3 -26.24 10.13 -35.33
C SER A 3 -26.76 9.17 -34.26
N ARG A 4 -28.02 8.73 -34.37
CA ARG A 4 -28.57 7.73 -33.44
C ARG A 4 -27.74 6.44 -33.46
N ASP A 5 -27.22 6.08 -34.64
CA ASP A 5 -26.43 4.88 -34.87
C ASP A 5 -24.99 5.03 -34.34
N GLU A 6 -24.41 6.23 -34.42
CA GLU A 6 -23.14 6.58 -33.77
C GLU A 6 -23.25 6.45 -32.24
N TRP A 7 -24.32 6.99 -31.65
CA TRP A 7 -24.58 6.82 -30.22
C TRP A 7 -24.79 5.35 -29.83
N MET A 8 -25.54 4.58 -30.64
CA MET A 8 -25.73 3.14 -30.41
C MET A 8 -24.41 2.35 -30.50
N ARG A 9 -23.54 2.66 -31.46
CA ARG A 9 -22.21 2.03 -31.61
C ARG A 9 -21.30 2.35 -30.41
N LEU A 10 -21.21 3.63 -30.02
CA LEU A 10 -20.48 4.05 -28.82
C LEU A 10 -21.05 3.38 -27.55
N SER A 11 -22.37 3.27 -27.45
CA SER A 11 -23.06 2.65 -26.32
C SER A 11 -22.78 1.15 -26.19
N ALA A 12 -22.73 0.42 -27.31
CA ALA A 12 -22.40 -1.00 -27.37
C ALA A 12 -20.93 -1.26 -27.03
N MET A 13 -19.99 -0.53 -27.64
CA MET A 13 -18.56 -0.63 -27.34
C MET A 13 -18.24 -0.37 -25.86
N ARG A 14 -18.91 0.61 -25.22
CA ARG A 14 -18.76 0.85 -23.78
C ARG A 14 -19.33 -0.29 -22.92
N ASP A 15 -20.41 -0.93 -23.35
CA ASP A 15 -21.01 -2.10 -22.70
C ASP A 15 -20.14 -3.37 -22.85
N GLU A 16 -19.36 -3.47 -23.92
CA GLU A 16 -18.35 -4.50 -24.13
C GLU A 16 -17.10 -4.29 -23.26
N ILE A 17 -16.52 -3.07 -23.25
CA ILE A 17 -15.36 -2.71 -22.40
C ILE A 17 -15.66 -2.93 -20.92
N VAL A 18 -16.86 -2.53 -20.46
CA VAL A 18 -17.28 -2.76 -19.06
C VAL A 18 -17.41 -4.25 -18.76
N ARG A 19 -17.83 -5.09 -19.72
CA ARG A 19 -17.88 -6.55 -19.52
C ARG A 19 -16.49 -7.17 -19.48
N SER A 20 -15.59 -6.87 -20.40
CA SER A 20 -14.25 -7.49 -20.40
C SER A 20 -13.45 -7.15 -19.14
N ASN A 21 -13.68 -5.97 -18.54
CA ASN A 21 -13.04 -5.55 -17.29
C ASN A 21 -13.72 -6.09 -16.01
N ILE A 22 -14.79 -6.88 -16.11
CA ILE A 22 -15.53 -7.47 -14.96
C ILE A 22 -15.63 -8.99 -15.08
N PHE A 23 -15.88 -9.49 -16.30
CA PHE A 23 -15.78 -10.88 -16.69
C PHE A 23 -14.42 -11.07 -17.35
N VAL A 24 -13.37 -10.93 -16.55
CA VAL A 24 -11.99 -11.10 -16.98
C VAL A 24 -11.84 -12.53 -17.48
N LYS A 25 -11.55 -12.68 -18.77
CA LYS A 25 -11.17 -13.97 -19.34
C LYS A 25 -9.72 -14.23 -18.95
N LEU A 26 -9.55 -15.16 -18.02
CA LEU A 26 -8.27 -15.82 -17.76
C LEU A 26 -7.88 -16.62 -19.02
N GLU A 27 -6.60 -16.67 -19.36
CA GLU A 27 -6.10 -17.49 -20.47
C GLU A 27 -5.98 -18.96 -20.01
N ASP A 28 -6.36 -19.92 -20.87
CA ASP A 28 -6.29 -21.35 -20.53
C ASP A 28 -4.82 -21.85 -20.54
N GLY A 29 -4.24 -22.08 -19.36
CA GLY A 29 -2.88 -22.64 -19.20
C GLY A 29 -2.22 -22.30 -17.87
N ASP A 30 -0.97 -22.73 -17.68
CA ASP A 30 -0.16 -22.37 -16.50
C ASP A 30 0.56 -21.04 -16.70
N GLY A 31 0.14 -19.97 -16.00
CA GLY A 31 0.81 -18.68 -16.10
C GLY A 31 0.19 -17.55 -15.28
N TRP A 32 0.89 -16.41 -15.23
CA TRP A 32 0.47 -15.24 -14.44
C TRP A 32 -0.90 -14.65 -14.85
N LYS A 33 -1.31 -14.88 -16.10
CA LYS A 33 -2.60 -14.47 -16.68
C LYS A 33 -3.76 -15.42 -16.39
N SER A 34 -3.50 -16.65 -15.93
CA SER A 34 -4.53 -17.62 -15.54
C SER A 34 -4.80 -17.64 -14.03
N ASN A 35 -3.92 -17.00 -13.24
CA ASN A 35 -4.08 -16.86 -11.80
C ASN A 35 -5.36 -16.07 -11.42
N PRO A 36 -6.20 -16.59 -10.50
CA PRO A 36 -7.43 -15.93 -10.06
C PRO A 36 -7.18 -14.68 -9.21
N GLU A 37 -8.19 -13.80 -9.15
CA GLU A 37 -8.14 -12.52 -8.42
C GLU A 37 -7.80 -12.67 -6.93
N ILE A 38 -8.33 -13.72 -6.28
CA ILE A 38 -8.04 -14.08 -4.88
C ILE A 38 -7.06 -15.28 -4.88
N PRO A 39 -6.06 -15.34 -3.98
CA PRO A 39 -5.12 -16.45 -3.93
C PRO A 39 -5.77 -17.80 -3.61
N THR A 40 -5.21 -18.85 -4.20
CA THR A 40 -5.71 -20.22 -4.01
C THR A 40 -5.19 -20.83 -2.70
N ALA A 41 -5.89 -21.86 -2.20
CA ALA A 41 -5.42 -22.68 -1.08
C ALA A 41 -3.98 -23.19 -1.29
N LYS A 42 -3.63 -23.58 -2.52
CA LYS A 42 -2.28 -24.04 -2.91
C LYS A 42 -1.24 -22.93 -2.78
N GLU A 43 -1.57 -21.71 -3.21
CA GLU A 43 -0.68 -20.54 -3.13
C GLU A 43 -0.33 -20.16 -1.68
N ILE A 44 -1.28 -20.32 -0.75
CA ILE A 44 -1.11 -20.03 0.69
C ILE A 44 -0.41 -21.18 1.44
N LEU A 45 -0.45 -22.42 0.94
CA LEU A 45 0.21 -23.58 1.56
C LEU A 45 1.66 -23.83 1.08
N LEU A 46 2.14 -23.14 0.04
CA LEU A 46 3.52 -23.27 -0.45
C LEU A 46 4.55 -22.98 0.65
N LEU A 47 5.53 -23.88 0.82
CA LEU A 47 6.61 -23.70 1.81
C LEU A 47 7.56 -22.57 1.37
N GLN A 48 8.33 -22.02 2.33
CA GLN A 48 9.22 -20.89 2.04
C GLN A 48 10.21 -21.20 0.91
N LYS A 49 10.80 -22.40 0.92
CA LYS A 49 11.79 -22.87 -0.06
C LYS A 49 11.20 -23.20 -1.44
N GLU A 50 9.91 -23.50 -1.51
CA GLU A 50 9.20 -23.83 -2.77
C GLU A 50 8.72 -22.57 -3.49
N ALA A 51 8.73 -21.43 -2.81
CA ALA A 51 8.37 -20.12 -3.34
C ALA A 51 9.56 -19.30 -3.87
N GLU A 52 10.77 -19.88 -3.84
CA GLU A 52 12.02 -19.29 -4.32
C GLU A 52 12.04 -19.28 -5.87
N GLY A 53 11.72 -18.14 -6.47
CA GLY A 53 11.62 -18.02 -7.93
C GLY A 53 10.99 -16.74 -8.44
N LEU A 54 11.21 -15.61 -7.77
CA LEU A 54 10.75 -14.30 -8.26
C LEU A 54 11.68 -13.74 -9.34
N PRO A 55 11.15 -12.99 -10.33
CA PRO A 55 11.98 -12.30 -11.32
C PRO A 55 12.66 -11.05 -10.74
N ASP A 56 13.84 -10.73 -11.25
CA ASP A 56 14.54 -9.47 -10.95
C ASP A 56 13.81 -8.27 -11.58
N ASN A 57 13.53 -7.23 -10.79
CA ASN A 57 12.98 -5.97 -11.28
C ASN A 57 14.10 -5.01 -11.65
N HIS A 58 14.62 -5.13 -12.87
CA HIS A 58 15.69 -4.26 -13.36
C HIS A 58 15.20 -2.83 -13.60
N VAL A 59 15.58 -1.90 -12.72
CA VAL A 59 15.21 -0.47 -12.81
C VAL A 59 16.10 0.36 -13.74
N ASN A 60 17.38 -0.03 -13.90
CA ASN A 60 18.39 0.73 -14.67
C ASN A 60 18.64 0.16 -16.08
N LYS A 61 17.75 -0.70 -16.60
CA LYS A 61 17.87 -1.34 -17.93
C LYS A 61 16.49 -1.43 -18.59
N PRO A 62 16.40 -1.29 -19.92
CA PRO A 62 15.14 -1.48 -20.64
C PRO A 62 14.74 -2.97 -20.64
N TRP A 63 13.44 -3.20 -20.75
CA TRP A 63 12.82 -4.53 -20.80
C TRP A 63 12.70 -5.01 -22.24
N LYS A 64 12.83 -6.34 -22.46
CA LYS A 64 12.76 -6.96 -23.79
C LYS A 64 11.37 -6.84 -24.41
N SER A 65 10.33 -7.02 -23.61
CA SER A 65 8.94 -6.90 -24.01
C SER A 65 8.10 -6.28 -22.91
N LYS A 66 6.89 -5.83 -23.28
CA LYS A 66 5.83 -5.41 -22.36
C LYS A 66 5.38 -6.57 -21.45
N GLU A 67 5.31 -7.79 -21.98
CA GLU A 67 4.82 -8.96 -21.24
C GLU A 67 5.80 -9.41 -20.16
N ASP A 68 7.11 -9.44 -20.44
CA ASP A 68 8.14 -9.72 -19.42
C ASP A 68 8.04 -8.76 -18.22
N TYR A 69 7.85 -7.47 -18.53
CA TYR A 69 7.74 -6.39 -17.55
C TYR A 69 6.45 -6.48 -16.72
N LEU A 70 5.28 -6.63 -17.37
CA LEU A 70 4.00 -6.75 -16.66
C LEU A 70 3.93 -8.04 -15.84
N LYS A 71 4.52 -9.14 -16.32
CA LYS A 71 4.70 -10.39 -15.58
C LYS A 71 5.52 -10.16 -14.32
N ALA A 72 6.69 -9.52 -14.43
CA ALA A 72 7.56 -9.27 -13.28
C ALA A 72 6.86 -8.41 -12.21
N GLN A 73 6.20 -7.33 -12.62
CA GLN A 73 5.40 -6.50 -11.72
C GLN A 73 4.28 -7.31 -11.05
N TYR A 74 3.56 -8.15 -11.80
CA TYR A 74 2.50 -9.00 -11.26
C TYR A 74 3.03 -10.00 -10.23
N GLU A 75 4.09 -10.76 -10.53
CA GLU A 75 4.59 -11.84 -9.67
C GLU A 75 5.15 -11.28 -8.35
N ILE A 76 5.84 -10.14 -8.39
CA ILE A 76 6.39 -9.47 -7.21
C ILE A 76 5.27 -8.86 -6.34
N LEU A 77 4.27 -8.19 -6.94
CA LEU A 77 3.12 -7.63 -6.20
C LEU A 77 2.17 -8.72 -5.67
N ARG A 78 2.06 -9.86 -6.37
CA ARG A 78 1.29 -11.02 -5.91
C ARG A 78 1.94 -11.63 -4.67
N ARG A 79 3.28 -11.72 -4.66
CA ARG A 79 4.03 -12.13 -3.45
C ARG A 79 3.85 -11.12 -2.32
N GLU A 80 3.97 -9.81 -2.56
CA GLU A 80 3.74 -8.79 -1.53
C GLU A 80 2.37 -8.99 -0.83
N GLY A 81 1.32 -9.23 -1.61
CA GLY A 81 -0.02 -9.41 -1.09
C GLY A 81 -0.29 -10.74 -0.35
N THR A 82 0.45 -11.82 -0.64
CA THR A 82 0.17 -13.16 -0.07
C THR A 82 1.17 -13.62 0.99
N GLU A 83 2.39 -13.09 0.98
CA GLU A 83 3.50 -13.60 1.79
C GLU A 83 3.24 -13.50 3.31
N GLY A 84 2.58 -12.43 3.78
CA GLY A 84 2.23 -12.28 5.19
C GLY A 84 1.35 -13.42 5.72
N LEU A 85 0.32 -13.82 4.95
CA LEU A 85 -0.57 -14.91 5.33
C LEU A 85 0.10 -16.29 5.11
N ARG A 86 0.85 -16.45 4.03
CA ARG A 86 1.63 -17.67 3.76
C ARG A 86 2.64 -17.96 4.87
N PHE A 87 3.33 -16.93 5.36
CA PHE A 87 4.24 -17.04 6.50
C PHE A 87 3.48 -17.38 7.80
N ALA A 88 2.35 -16.71 8.07
CA ALA A 88 1.52 -16.97 9.25
C ALA A 88 1.00 -18.43 9.29
N VAL A 89 0.55 -18.97 8.16
CA VAL A 89 0.08 -20.37 8.03
C VAL A 89 1.25 -21.35 8.17
N ASN A 90 2.37 -21.13 7.47
CA ASN A 90 3.56 -21.98 7.60
C ASN A 90 4.12 -22.01 9.03
N ASN A 91 4.13 -20.88 9.73
CA ASN A 91 4.49 -20.79 11.14
C ASN A 91 3.53 -21.61 12.03
N TYR A 92 2.22 -21.51 11.82
CA TYR A 92 1.22 -22.27 12.57
C TYR A 92 1.38 -23.80 12.35
N ILE A 93 1.59 -24.24 11.10
CA ILE A 93 1.86 -25.65 10.76
C ILE A 93 3.14 -26.12 11.48
N TRP A 94 4.21 -25.33 11.45
CA TRP A 94 5.47 -25.67 12.12
C TRP A 94 5.32 -25.73 13.65
N ASN A 95 4.61 -24.79 14.28
CA ASN A 95 4.30 -24.84 15.71
C ASN A 95 3.49 -26.10 16.07
N ASN A 96 2.50 -26.45 15.25
CA ASN A 96 1.66 -27.63 15.45
C ASN A 96 2.45 -28.95 15.32
N ASN A 97 3.39 -29.03 14.39
CA ASN A 97 4.24 -30.21 14.20
C ASN A 97 5.31 -30.36 15.30
N ASN A 98 5.73 -29.26 15.93
CA ASN A 98 6.72 -29.26 17.03
C ASN A 98 6.11 -29.21 18.44
N GLY A 99 4.77 -29.25 18.58
CA GLY A 99 4.09 -29.22 19.88
C GLY A 99 4.18 -27.88 20.63
N LEU A 100 4.43 -26.78 19.91
CA LEU A 100 4.52 -25.43 20.46
C LEU A 100 3.13 -24.79 20.61
N ARG A 101 3.07 -23.67 21.34
CA ARG A 101 1.83 -22.88 21.54
C ARG A 101 1.27 -22.39 20.19
N GLN A 102 -0.05 -22.34 20.11
CA GLN A 102 -0.81 -22.04 18.89
C GLN A 102 -1.49 -20.67 18.98
N ASP A 103 -0.88 -19.79 19.77
CA ASP A 103 -1.40 -18.50 20.21
C ASP A 103 -0.97 -17.38 19.23
N ASP A 104 -1.53 -16.18 19.41
CA ASP A 104 -1.11 -14.94 18.71
C ASP A 104 0.39 -14.66 18.88
N ASP A 105 1.04 -14.13 17.84
CA ASP A 105 2.43 -13.66 17.87
C ASP A 105 2.67 -12.35 17.07
N ASP A 106 3.92 -12.06 16.73
CA ASP A 106 4.33 -10.86 15.98
C ASP A 106 3.97 -10.90 14.49
N HIS A 107 3.40 -12.01 14.01
CA HIS A 107 3.14 -12.25 12.59
C HIS A 107 1.73 -12.78 12.30
N LYS A 108 1.07 -13.47 13.25
CA LYS A 108 -0.28 -14.05 13.07
C LYS A 108 -1.23 -13.76 14.24
N PHE A 109 -2.51 -13.71 13.92
CA PHE A 109 -3.62 -13.80 14.86
C PHE A 109 -4.40 -15.10 14.65
N VAL A 110 -4.79 -15.78 15.74
CA VAL A 110 -5.43 -17.12 15.67
C VAL A 110 -6.80 -17.12 16.35
N TYR A 111 -7.84 -17.33 15.56
CA TYR A 111 -9.23 -17.39 16.01
C TYR A 111 -9.71 -18.85 16.07
N ASN A 112 -10.36 -19.22 17.18
CA ASN A 112 -10.73 -20.59 17.54
C ASN A 112 -12.25 -20.72 17.70
N GLN A 113 -12.76 -21.96 17.72
CA GLN A 113 -14.20 -22.28 17.72
C GLN A 113 -15.00 -21.57 16.61
N VAL A 114 -14.39 -21.42 15.43
CA VAL A 114 -14.94 -20.67 14.31
C VAL A 114 -16.08 -21.48 13.67
N ARG A 115 -17.27 -20.90 13.52
CA ARG A 115 -18.48 -21.54 12.96
C ARG A 115 -19.29 -20.58 12.10
N ILE A 116 -20.04 -21.11 11.13
CA ILE A 116 -20.92 -20.32 10.25
C ILE A 116 -22.34 -20.33 10.81
N LYS A 117 -22.97 -19.16 10.87
CA LYS A 117 -24.30 -18.95 11.48
C LYS A 117 -25.38 -18.63 10.46
N SER A 118 -25.02 -17.97 9.36
CA SER A 118 -25.93 -17.57 8.29
C SER A 118 -25.18 -17.22 7.00
N TYR A 119 -25.89 -17.25 5.88
CA TYR A 119 -25.46 -16.61 4.64
C TYR A 119 -26.29 -15.34 4.42
N VAL A 120 -25.62 -14.20 4.21
CA VAL A 120 -26.26 -12.91 3.92
C VAL A 120 -26.17 -12.64 2.42
N MET A 121 -27.32 -12.60 1.76
CA MET A 121 -27.44 -12.39 0.32
C MET A 121 -27.42 -10.90 -0.02
N THR A 122 -26.22 -10.32 0.10
CA THR A 122 -25.93 -8.91 -0.19
C THR A 122 -25.89 -8.64 -1.70
N THR A 123 -25.53 -7.43 -2.12
CA THR A 123 -25.33 -7.11 -3.54
C THR A 123 -23.86 -6.91 -3.95
N LEU A 124 -22.93 -7.19 -3.03
CA LEU A 124 -21.53 -7.49 -3.33
C LEU A 124 -21.39 -8.96 -3.77
N GLY A 125 -22.03 -9.85 -3.02
CA GLY A 125 -21.99 -11.31 -3.18
C GLY A 125 -22.65 -12.00 -1.97
N PRO A 126 -22.56 -13.34 -1.88
CA PRO A 126 -22.99 -14.06 -0.69
C PRO A 126 -21.92 -13.94 0.40
N LEU A 127 -22.29 -13.40 1.56
CA LEU A 127 -21.39 -13.31 2.72
C LEU A 127 -21.69 -14.43 3.71
N ALA A 128 -20.67 -15.11 4.22
CA ALA A 128 -20.81 -16.05 5.32
C ALA A 128 -20.63 -15.31 6.65
N ARG A 129 -21.64 -15.37 7.52
CA ARG A 129 -21.57 -14.82 8.87
C ARG A 129 -20.89 -15.81 9.81
N VAL A 130 -19.78 -15.40 10.39
CA VAL A 130 -18.89 -16.24 11.17
C VAL A 130 -18.86 -15.82 12.62
N GLU A 131 -19.17 -16.77 13.49
CA GLU A 131 -18.98 -16.71 14.94
C GLU A 131 -17.62 -17.30 15.30
N PHE A 132 -16.90 -16.69 16.23
CA PHE A 132 -15.58 -17.16 16.66
C PHE A 132 -15.27 -16.76 18.10
N MET A 133 -14.19 -17.30 18.66
CA MET A 133 -13.59 -16.83 19.91
C MET A 133 -12.12 -16.43 19.69
N SER A 134 -11.72 -15.30 20.28
CA SER A 134 -10.31 -15.01 20.52
C SER A 134 -9.86 -15.64 21.84
N GLN A 135 -8.56 -15.89 21.97
CA GLN A 135 -7.93 -16.29 23.23
C GLN A 135 -7.81 -15.13 24.24
N ARG A 136 -7.91 -13.87 23.80
CA ARG A 136 -7.74 -12.67 24.64
C ARG A 136 -8.92 -11.70 24.48
N ALA A 137 -9.12 -10.83 25.48
CA ALA A 137 -10.16 -9.81 25.44
C ALA A 137 -9.73 -8.60 24.59
N ILE A 138 -10.16 -8.54 23.33
CA ILE A 138 -9.74 -7.50 22.37
C ILE A 138 -10.61 -6.23 22.50
N LYS A 139 -9.96 -5.06 22.62
CA LYS A 139 -10.61 -3.74 22.54
C LYS A 139 -10.94 -3.38 21.09
N TRP A 140 -11.94 -4.05 20.50
CA TRP A 140 -12.22 -4.06 19.06
C TRP A 140 -12.20 -2.69 18.37
N LEU A 141 -12.83 -1.66 18.97
CA LEU A 141 -12.84 -0.28 18.47
C LEU A 141 -11.45 0.29 18.14
N LYS A 142 -10.41 -0.09 18.92
CA LYS A 142 -9.03 0.34 18.73
C LYS A 142 -8.17 -0.66 17.94
N SER A 143 -8.59 -1.91 17.85
CA SER A 143 -7.77 -2.98 17.27
C SER A 143 -7.85 -2.99 15.75
N GLY A 144 -6.70 -3.13 15.09
CA GLY A 144 -6.55 -3.28 13.64
C GLY A 144 -6.78 -4.69 13.09
N ARG A 145 -7.32 -5.61 13.91
CA ARG A 145 -7.67 -6.99 13.54
C ARG A 145 -8.96 -7.06 12.73
N LEU A 146 -9.07 -8.04 11.82
CA LEU A 146 -10.22 -8.31 10.94
C LEU A 146 -10.71 -7.08 10.17
N LYS A 147 -9.79 -6.33 9.53
CA LYS A 147 -10.15 -5.21 8.64
C LYS A 147 -10.90 -5.75 7.41
N PRO A 148 -11.92 -5.05 6.87
CA PRO A 148 -12.44 -5.34 5.54
C PRO A 148 -11.30 -5.34 4.51
N GLY A 149 -11.23 -6.39 3.68
CA GLY A 149 -10.11 -6.62 2.75
C GLY A 149 -8.92 -7.42 3.31
N SER A 150 -8.89 -7.75 4.61
CA SER A 150 -7.93 -8.74 5.14
C SER A 150 -8.18 -10.11 4.47
N LEU A 151 -7.11 -10.77 4.00
CA LEU A 151 -7.16 -12.19 3.66
C LEU A 151 -7.16 -13.05 4.94
N LEU A 152 -7.86 -14.18 4.85
CA LEU A 152 -7.98 -15.18 5.90
C LEU A 152 -7.67 -16.57 5.32
N ALA A 153 -6.91 -17.35 6.08
CA ALA A 153 -6.76 -18.79 5.84
C ALA A 153 -7.61 -19.54 6.87
N ILE A 154 -8.44 -20.48 6.43
CA ILE A 154 -9.38 -21.22 7.26
C ILE A 154 -9.17 -22.73 7.07
N THR A 155 -9.22 -23.50 8.16
CA THR A 155 -9.08 -24.97 8.14
C THR A 155 -10.05 -25.61 9.13
N THR A 156 -10.24 -26.93 9.06
CA THR A 156 -10.93 -27.66 10.12
C THR A 156 -10.00 -27.90 11.30
N LYS A 157 -10.55 -27.90 12.52
CA LYS A 157 -9.79 -28.19 13.74
C LYS A 157 -9.11 -29.57 13.77
N ALA A 158 -9.62 -30.51 12.96
CA ALA A 158 -9.04 -31.84 12.81
C ALA A 158 -7.85 -31.88 11.83
N ASP A 159 -7.94 -31.16 10.71
CA ASP A 159 -6.89 -31.14 9.68
C ASP A 159 -5.70 -30.26 10.10
N LYS A 160 -5.97 -29.03 10.54
CA LYS A 160 -4.96 -28.02 10.91
C LYS A 160 -3.99 -27.64 9.78
N PHE A 161 -4.51 -27.33 8.58
CA PHE A 161 -3.73 -26.95 7.39
C PHE A 161 -2.74 -28.03 6.91
N LYS A 162 -3.11 -29.31 7.03
CA LYS A 162 -2.36 -30.43 6.41
C LYS A 162 -2.83 -30.69 4.99
N THR A 163 -4.15 -30.65 4.77
CA THR A 163 -4.79 -30.91 3.47
C THR A 163 -5.91 -29.91 3.16
N ILE A 164 -6.53 -29.31 4.18
CA ILE A 164 -7.63 -28.36 4.04
C ILE A 164 -7.12 -26.96 4.39
N CYS A 165 -6.97 -26.14 3.36
CA CYS A 165 -6.94 -24.68 3.47
C CYS A 165 -8.09 -24.14 2.62
N LYS A 166 -8.90 -23.25 3.19
CA LYS A 166 -9.96 -22.50 2.52
C LYS A 166 -9.64 -21.02 2.61
N VAL A 167 -9.75 -20.28 1.51
CA VAL A 167 -9.37 -18.86 1.47
C VAL A 167 -10.60 -17.98 1.54
N ALA A 168 -10.53 -16.91 2.33
CA ALA A 168 -11.60 -15.93 2.44
C ALA A 168 -11.06 -14.51 2.57
N VAL A 169 -11.91 -13.53 2.31
CA VAL A 169 -11.66 -12.10 2.54
C VAL A 169 -12.67 -11.60 3.57
N VAL A 170 -12.25 -10.82 4.56
CA VAL A 170 -13.20 -10.12 5.45
C VAL A 170 -14.00 -9.12 4.62
N ALA A 171 -15.32 -9.29 4.56
CA ALA A 171 -16.20 -8.44 3.76
C ALA A 171 -16.70 -7.23 4.55
N GLN A 172 -17.12 -7.44 5.81
CA GLN A 172 -17.41 -6.36 6.73
C GLN A 172 -17.11 -6.70 8.18
N ARG A 173 -16.88 -5.65 8.98
CA ARG A 173 -16.49 -5.72 10.39
C ARG A 173 -17.47 -4.91 11.24
N PRO A 174 -18.74 -5.34 11.38
CA PRO A 174 -19.74 -4.64 12.17
C PRO A 174 -19.30 -4.60 13.63
N TYR A 175 -19.21 -3.40 14.22
CA TYR A 175 -18.94 -3.27 15.66
C TYR A 175 -20.22 -3.51 16.46
N LEU A 176 -21.27 -2.71 16.19
CA LEU A 176 -22.58 -2.84 16.83
C LEU A 176 -23.32 -4.08 16.29
N LEU A 177 -23.87 -4.89 17.19
CA LEU A 177 -24.48 -6.20 16.88
C LEU A 177 -23.53 -7.15 16.12
N GLY A 178 -22.23 -7.04 16.35
CA GLY A 178 -21.20 -7.83 15.67
C GLY A 178 -20.05 -8.21 16.60
N LEU A 179 -18.98 -7.40 16.59
CA LEU A 179 -17.84 -7.59 17.49
C LEU A 179 -18.10 -7.15 18.95
N ASP A 180 -19.17 -6.40 19.21
CA ASP A 180 -19.67 -6.12 20.56
C ASP A 180 -20.38 -7.32 21.23
N GLN A 181 -20.77 -8.33 20.45
CA GLN A 181 -21.41 -9.55 20.95
C GLN A 181 -20.38 -10.50 21.60
N THR A 182 -20.87 -11.37 22.48
CA THR A 182 -20.12 -12.51 23.03
C THR A 182 -20.92 -13.79 22.77
N PRO A 183 -20.44 -14.72 21.92
CA PRO A 183 -19.24 -14.62 21.08
C PRO A 183 -19.37 -13.54 19.96
N PRO A 184 -18.23 -12.95 19.50
CA PRO A 184 -18.21 -11.96 18.43
C PRO A 184 -18.53 -12.55 17.04
N LEU A 185 -19.07 -11.69 16.17
CA LEU A 185 -19.43 -12.01 14.78
C LEU A 185 -18.64 -11.14 13.77
N VAL A 186 -18.27 -11.75 12.64
CA VAL A 186 -17.68 -11.08 11.47
C VAL A 186 -18.27 -11.68 10.18
N ASP A 187 -18.42 -10.89 9.11
CA ASP A 187 -18.90 -11.42 7.82
C ASP A 187 -17.76 -11.50 6.81
N ILE A 188 -17.57 -12.69 6.24
CA ILE A 188 -16.50 -13.00 5.27
C ILE A 188 -17.10 -13.33 3.89
N MET A 189 -16.28 -13.22 2.85
CA MET A 189 -16.59 -13.68 1.49
C MET A 189 -15.58 -14.76 1.09
N TRP A 190 -16.07 -15.89 0.59
CA TRP A 190 -15.23 -17.01 0.13
C TRP A 190 -14.43 -16.64 -1.12
N GLY A 191 -13.20 -17.13 -1.24
CA GLY A 191 -12.33 -16.92 -2.39
C GLY A 191 -12.86 -17.60 -3.64
N ASN A 192 -13.12 -18.90 -3.55
CA ASN A 192 -13.91 -19.67 -4.50
C ASN A 192 -15.16 -20.27 -3.80
N PRO A 193 -16.36 -19.67 -3.90
CA PRO A 193 -17.57 -20.21 -3.30
C PRO A 193 -17.96 -21.65 -3.74
N GLU A 194 -17.39 -22.17 -4.83
CA GLU A 194 -17.64 -23.55 -5.29
C GLU A 194 -16.84 -24.60 -4.48
N GLU A 195 -15.63 -24.24 -3.99
CA GLU A 195 -14.73 -25.13 -3.25
C GLU A 195 -14.59 -24.73 -1.76
N ASP A 196 -14.55 -23.42 -1.46
CA ASP A 196 -14.30 -22.86 -0.14
C ASP A 196 -15.56 -22.82 0.74
N ALA A 197 -16.76 -22.74 0.16
CA ALA A 197 -17.98 -22.66 0.95
C ALA A 197 -18.17 -23.87 1.89
N VAL A 198 -18.86 -23.63 3.01
CA VAL A 198 -19.17 -24.64 4.03
C VAL A 198 -20.64 -24.47 4.42
N PHE A 199 -21.37 -25.59 4.43
CA PHE A 199 -22.80 -25.63 4.79
C PHE A 199 -23.03 -26.11 6.23
N ASP A 200 -22.09 -26.89 6.78
CA ASP A 200 -22.15 -27.40 8.15
C ASP A 200 -21.97 -26.25 9.17
N CYS A 201 -23.00 -26.03 10.00
CA CYS A 201 -23.04 -24.96 11.00
C CYS A 201 -22.47 -25.35 12.37
N ASP A 202 -22.18 -26.64 12.60
CA ASP A 202 -21.59 -27.15 13.85
C ASP A 202 -20.10 -27.52 13.69
N LEU A 203 -19.63 -27.73 12.45
CA LEU A 203 -18.22 -27.92 12.08
C LEU A 203 -17.31 -26.84 12.70
N GLU A 204 -16.39 -27.27 13.55
CA GLU A 204 -15.45 -26.38 14.22
C GLU A 204 -14.21 -26.08 13.36
N LEU A 205 -14.11 -24.83 12.92
CA LEU A 205 -13.02 -24.31 12.11
C LEU A 205 -11.98 -23.56 12.96
N VAL A 206 -10.80 -23.33 12.38
CA VAL A 206 -9.74 -22.45 12.86
C VAL A 206 -9.42 -21.44 11.76
N MET A 207 -9.28 -20.17 12.12
CA MET A 207 -9.06 -19.06 11.19
C MET A 207 -7.78 -18.30 11.57
N ILE A 208 -6.95 -18.00 10.57
CA ILE A 208 -5.68 -17.28 10.71
C ILE A 208 -5.74 -15.99 9.89
N GLU A 209 -5.33 -14.89 10.52
CA GLU A 209 -5.10 -13.58 9.91
C GLU A 209 -3.61 -13.21 10.07
N ALA A 210 -3.02 -12.53 9.08
CA ALA A 210 -1.67 -11.99 9.19
C ALA A 210 -1.67 -10.64 9.92
N ARG A 211 -0.68 -10.40 10.80
CA ARG A 211 -0.51 -9.12 11.50
C ARG A 211 -0.02 -7.99 10.57
N HIS A 212 0.54 -8.34 9.42
CA HIS A 212 1.13 -7.43 8.43
C HIS A 212 0.79 -7.82 6.98
N GLY A 213 0.77 -6.83 6.08
CA GLY A 213 0.36 -6.97 4.68
C GLY A 213 -1.15 -6.76 4.47
N TYR A 214 -1.55 -6.07 3.40
CA TYR A 214 -2.96 -5.83 3.08
C TYR A 214 -3.28 -6.09 1.61
N PHE A 215 -3.69 -7.33 1.31
CA PHE A 215 -3.89 -7.85 -0.05
C PHE A 215 -4.81 -7.00 -0.94
N GLU A 216 -5.88 -6.43 -0.39
CA GLU A 216 -6.84 -5.60 -1.13
C GLU A 216 -6.18 -4.40 -1.84
N SER A 217 -5.06 -3.88 -1.30
CA SER A 217 -4.29 -2.80 -1.93
C SER A 217 -3.64 -3.22 -3.26
N SER A 218 -3.25 -4.50 -3.39
CA SER A 218 -2.64 -5.06 -4.60
C SER A 218 -3.66 -5.79 -5.49
N ARG A 219 -4.76 -6.32 -4.94
CA ARG A 219 -5.78 -7.11 -5.67
C ARG A 219 -6.24 -6.45 -6.96
N HIS A 220 -6.67 -5.19 -6.88
CA HIS A 220 -7.17 -4.46 -8.05
C HIS A 220 -6.07 -4.17 -9.08
N SER A 221 -4.84 -3.93 -8.63
CA SER A 221 -3.69 -3.69 -9.50
C SER A 221 -3.27 -4.96 -10.25
N LEU A 222 -3.31 -6.13 -9.60
CA LEU A 222 -3.03 -7.43 -10.21
C LEU A 222 -3.98 -7.73 -11.38
N VAL A 223 -5.29 -7.56 -11.18
CA VAL A 223 -6.30 -7.73 -12.24
C VAL A 223 -6.11 -6.69 -13.36
N GLY A 224 -5.79 -5.45 -13.02
CA GLY A 224 -5.51 -4.41 -14.01
C GLY A 224 -4.22 -4.62 -14.81
N LEU A 225 -3.19 -5.28 -14.25
CA LEU A 225 -1.98 -5.71 -14.96
C LEU A 225 -2.29 -6.79 -16.00
N GLN A 226 -3.08 -7.81 -15.63
CA GLN A 226 -3.56 -8.84 -16.57
C GLN A 226 -4.34 -8.19 -17.74
N LEU A 227 -5.26 -7.28 -17.43
CA LEU A 227 -6.04 -6.52 -18.42
C LEU A 227 -5.20 -5.49 -19.23
N ALA A 228 -4.02 -5.09 -18.76
CA ALA A 228 -3.09 -4.22 -19.50
C ALA A 228 -2.19 -5.02 -20.46
N ALA A 229 -1.95 -6.31 -20.18
CA ALA A 229 -1.26 -7.21 -21.10
C ALA A 229 -2.14 -7.65 -22.29
N GLN A 230 -3.48 -7.60 -22.16
CA GLN A 230 -4.43 -7.99 -23.20
C GLN A 230 -4.68 -6.92 -24.30
N ALA A 231 -4.14 -5.69 -24.16
CA ALA A 231 -4.39 -4.61 -25.11
C ALA A 231 -3.22 -3.62 -25.17
N ASP A 232 -2.81 -3.23 -26.38
CA ASP A 232 -1.67 -2.33 -26.60
C ASP A 232 -2.03 -0.84 -26.61
N THR A 233 -1.09 -0.03 -26.14
CA THR A 233 -1.21 1.43 -26.07
C THR A 233 0.03 2.11 -26.67
N PRO A 234 -0.09 3.35 -27.22
CA PRO A 234 1.07 4.15 -27.62
C PRO A 234 2.11 4.36 -26.52
N ILE A 235 1.72 4.24 -25.24
CA ILE A 235 2.59 4.49 -24.08
C ILE A 235 3.55 3.31 -23.82
N ASP A 236 3.24 2.10 -24.30
CA ASP A 236 3.97 0.87 -23.97
C ASP A 236 5.45 0.90 -24.42
N LYS A 237 5.73 1.61 -25.54
CA LYS A 237 7.09 1.85 -26.06
C LYS A 237 7.99 2.59 -25.07
N TYR A 238 7.40 3.47 -24.26
CA TYR A 238 8.09 4.22 -23.22
C TYR A 238 8.30 3.38 -21.96
N ILE A 239 7.30 2.59 -21.58
CA ILE A 239 7.31 1.79 -20.34
C ILE A 239 8.37 0.69 -20.40
N THR A 240 8.61 0.09 -21.57
CA THR A 240 9.72 -0.86 -21.77
C THR A 240 11.11 -0.19 -21.76
N GLY A 241 11.20 1.15 -21.82
CA GLY A 241 12.47 1.90 -21.79
C GLY A 241 13.22 1.96 -23.12
N ASN A 242 12.71 1.33 -24.18
CA ASN A 242 13.40 1.26 -25.48
C ASN A 242 13.22 2.52 -26.34
N HIS A 243 12.36 3.47 -25.94
CA HIS A 243 11.99 4.61 -26.77
C HIS A 243 12.15 5.95 -26.03
N GLN A 244 13.20 6.71 -26.36
CA GLN A 244 13.53 8.00 -25.72
C GLN A 244 13.06 9.24 -26.52
N LYS A 245 12.34 9.08 -27.65
CA LYS A 245 11.89 10.23 -28.45
C LYS A 245 10.52 10.73 -28.01
N ASN A 246 10.37 12.05 -27.94
CA ASN A 246 9.09 12.69 -27.66
C ASN A 246 8.20 12.61 -28.91
N GLU A 247 7.13 11.83 -28.84
CA GLU A 247 6.05 11.81 -29.84
C GLU A 247 4.84 12.57 -29.32
N THR A 248 3.88 12.85 -30.21
CA THR A 248 2.74 13.73 -29.94
C THR A 248 1.42 12.97 -30.16
N PRO A 249 0.43 13.03 -29.25
CA PRO A 249 -0.77 12.19 -29.31
C PRO A 249 -1.51 12.34 -30.64
N CYS A 250 -2.15 11.28 -31.12
CA CYS A 250 -2.89 11.32 -32.38
C CYS A 250 -4.00 12.39 -32.35
N PHE A 251 -4.67 12.59 -31.20
CA PHE A 251 -5.69 13.64 -31.05
C PHE A 251 -5.12 15.08 -31.13
N ILE A 252 -3.87 15.31 -30.68
CA ILE A 252 -3.16 16.58 -30.84
C ILE A 252 -2.69 16.74 -32.29
N SER A 253 -2.10 15.69 -32.88
CA SER A 253 -1.62 15.68 -34.27
C SER A 253 -2.72 16.05 -35.28
N GLN A 254 -3.95 15.60 -35.05
CA GLN A 254 -5.12 15.97 -35.87
C GLN A 254 -5.58 17.41 -35.64
N HIS A 255 -5.45 17.94 -34.43
CA HIS A 255 -6.06 19.19 -33.97
C HIS A 255 -5.10 20.02 -33.09
N PRO A 256 -3.97 20.52 -33.62
CA PRO A 256 -2.85 21.02 -32.80
C PRO A 256 -3.03 22.44 -32.25
N VAL A 257 -4.21 23.04 -32.41
CA VAL A 257 -4.50 24.41 -31.97
C VAL A 257 -5.17 24.39 -30.60
N MET A 258 -4.53 25.04 -29.62
CA MET A 258 -4.89 25.05 -28.20
C MET A 258 -4.99 26.50 -27.68
N ASP A 259 -5.87 26.73 -26.69
CA ASP A 259 -6.09 28.05 -26.08
C ASP A 259 -5.30 28.20 -24.77
N PHE A 260 -4.28 29.06 -24.79
CA PHE A 260 -3.43 29.37 -23.63
C PHE A 260 -3.89 30.60 -22.84
N SER A 261 -5.08 31.16 -23.10
CA SER A 261 -5.49 32.44 -22.50
C SER A 261 -5.80 32.40 -20.99
N SER A 262 -5.78 31.22 -20.33
CA SER A 262 -5.82 31.11 -18.86
C SER A 262 -4.50 31.50 -18.17
N VAL A 263 -3.37 31.32 -18.86
CA VAL A 263 -2.01 31.44 -18.31
C VAL A 263 -1.55 32.91 -18.21
N LEU A 264 -2.31 33.83 -18.80
CA LEU A 264 -1.92 35.22 -19.03
C LEU A 264 -2.40 36.14 -17.91
N ARG A 265 -1.51 37.05 -17.50
CA ARG A 265 -1.87 38.14 -16.58
C ARG A 265 -2.82 39.12 -17.27
N GLN A 266 -3.89 39.51 -16.57
CA GLN A 266 -4.85 40.49 -17.07
C GLN A 266 -4.61 41.88 -16.44
N PRO A 267 -4.85 42.98 -17.18
CA PRO A 267 -5.19 43.05 -18.60
C PRO A 267 -3.93 43.17 -19.48
N LEU A 268 -3.78 42.27 -20.46
CA LEU A 268 -2.77 42.41 -21.52
C LEU A 268 -3.06 43.65 -22.38
N ALA A 269 -2.03 44.48 -22.60
CA ALA A 269 -2.16 45.73 -23.36
C ALA A 269 -2.27 45.56 -24.89
N ASP A 270 -1.99 44.36 -25.44
CA ASP A 270 -2.05 44.07 -26.88
C ASP A 270 -3.08 42.98 -27.22
N PRO A 271 -4.21 43.34 -27.86
CA PRO A 271 -5.21 42.38 -28.32
C PRO A 271 -4.70 41.37 -29.37
N ASN A 272 -3.64 41.69 -30.12
CA ASN A 272 -3.12 40.80 -31.17
C ASN A 272 -2.38 39.59 -30.56
N ARG A 273 -1.53 39.83 -29.56
CA ARG A 273 -0.88 38.77 -28.75
C ARG A 273 -1.90 37.83 -28.10
N LEU A 274 -3.01 38.38 -27.57
CA LEU A 274 -4.10 37.59 -27.01
C LEU A 274 -4.73 36.66 -28.06
N LYS A 275 -4.89 37.12 -29.31
CA LYS A 275 -5.41 36.29 -30.40
C LYS A 275 -4.44 35.15 -30.76
N SER A 276 -3.15 35.44 -30.94
CA SER A 276 -2.14 34.41 -31.29
C SER A 276 -1.99 33.32 -30.24
N LEU A 277 -2.33 33.59 -28.97
CA LEU A 277 -2.27 32.60 -27.87
C LEU A 277 -3.56 31.81 -27.67
N ARG A 278 -4.70 32.28 -28.21
CA ARG A 278 -5.94 31.50 -28.33
C ARG A 278 -5.95 30.54 -29.51
N GLU A 279 -5.18 30.88 -30.55
CA GLU A 279 -5.05 30.13 -31.79
C GLU A 279 -3.63 29.49 -31.91
N PHE A 280 -2.97 29.19 -30.77
CA PHE A 280 -1.58 28.72 -30.78
C PHE A 280 -1.46 27.25 -31.22
N ASN A 281 -0.57 26.99 -32.18
CA ASN A 281 -0.27 25.64 -32.68
C ASN A 281 0.87 25.02 -31.87
N VAL A 282 0.57 24.05 -31.00
CA VAL A 282 1.56 23.45 -30.09
C VAL A 282 2.66 22.64 -30.79
N LEU A 283 2.45 22.27 -32.06
CA LEU A 283 3.43 21.56 -32.89
C LEU A 283 4.35 22.52 -33.67
N SER A 284 4.05 23.83 -33.69
CA SER A 284 4.79 24.80 -34.51
C SER A 284 6.14 25.25 -33.92
N GLY A 285 6.43 24.86 -32.68
CA GLY A 285 7.67 25.17 -31.96
C GLY A 285 7.44 25.20 -30.45
N SER A 286 8.40 25.78 -29.73
CA SER A 286 8.16 26.23 -28.35
C SER A 286 7.01 27.25 -28.31
N LEU A 287 6.39 27.42 -27.14
CA LEU A 287 5.57 28.60 -26.86
C LEU A 287 6.33 29.88 -27.25
N PRO A 288 5.64 30.96 -27.68
CA PRO A 288 6.25 32.26 -27.86
C PRO A 288 6.50 32.89 -26.48
N VAL A 289 7.52 32.36 -25.81
CA VAL A 289 8.09 32.86 -24.56
C VAL A 289 9.05 33.98 -24.95
N PRO A 290 8.68 35.27 -24.79
CA PRO A 290 9.67 36.34 -24.88
C PRO A 290 10.63 36.21 -23.69
N ASP A 291 11.80 36.84 -23.77
CA ASP A 291 12.70 36.96 -22.61
C ASP A 291 11.99 37.62 -21.40
N ASP A 292 10.99 38.48 -21.68
CA ASP A 292 10.06 39.13 -20.72
C ASP A 292 8.94 38.20 -20.19
N ALA A 293 9.11 36.88 -20.21
CA ALA A 293 8.05 35.91 -19.88
C ALA A 293 7.37 36.18 -18.52
N GLU A 294 8.16 36.61 -17.53
CA GLU A 294 7.71 36.87 -16.16
C GLU A 294 6.89 38.14 -16.00
N ASP A 295 6.68 38.95 -17.05
CA ASP A 295 5.74 40.10 -17.03
C ASP A 295 4.36 39.73 -17.58
N ILE A 296 4.31 38.77 -18.52
CA ILE A 296 3.10 38.41 -19.29
C ILE A 296 2.41 37.16 -18.73
N SER A 297 3.20 36.19 -18.26
CA SER A 297 2.73 34.88 -17.79
C SER A 297 2.58 34.83 -16.26
N ILE A 298 1.62 34.06 -15.76
CA ILE A 298 1.55 33.71 -14.33
C ILE A 298 2.59 32.62 -13.99
N LEU A 299 2.93 31.76 -14.97
CA LEU A 299 3.95 30.72 -14.88
C LEU A 299 5.35 31.23 -15.25
N ASP A 300 6.40 30.73 -14.60
CA ASP A 300 7.81 30.97 -15.01
C ASP A 300 8.24 30.12 -16.22
N ALA A 301 9.45 30.37 -16.75
CA ALA A 301 9.96 29.68 -17.94
C ALA A 301 10.05 28.14 -17.79
N SER A 302 10.37 27.61 -16.60
CA SER A 302 10.41 26.16 -16.36
C SER A 302 9.00 25.56 -16.32
N GLN A 303 8.06 26.27 -15.69
CA GLN A 303 6.65 25.92 -15.65
C GLN A 303 5.96 26.03 -17.03
N LEU A 304 6.34 27.00 -17.87
CA LEU A 304 5.86 27.13 -19.25
C LEU A 304 6.39 26.01 -20.15
N SER A 305 7.64 25.59 -19.97
CA SER A 305 8.22 24.44 -20.67
C SER A 305 7.52 23.13 -20.26
N ALA A 306 7.31 22.93 -18.95
CA ALA A 306 6.52 21.82 -18.42
C ALA A 306 5.08 21.81 -18.98
N LEU A 307 4.39 22.96 -18.96
CA LEU A 307 3.06 23.10 -19.54
C LEU A 307 3.02 22.72 -21.03
N HIS A 308 3.99 23.19 -21.83
CA HIS A 308 4.08 22.81 -23.25
C HIS A 308 4.27 21.30 -23.43
N GLN A 309 5.12 20.66 -22.61
CA GLN A 309 5.28 19.20 -22.62
C GLN A 309 3.96 18.49 -22.30
N MET A 310 3.28 18.89 -21.21
CA MET A 310 2.04 18.31 -20.72
C MET A 310 0.89 18.38 -21.73
N VAL A 311 0.82 19.41 -22.58
CA VAL A 311 -0.27 19.56 -23.57
C VAL A 311 0.07 19.06 -24.97
N SER A 312 1.33 18.69 -25.26
CA SER A 312 1.77 18.32 -26.61
C SER A 312 2.31 16.90 -26.77
N GLN A 313 2.88 16.27 -25.73
CA GLN A 313 3.59 14.99 -25.84
C GLN A 313 2.78 13.79 -25.32
N GLU A 314 3.04 12.60 -25.84
CA GLU A 314 2.43 11.34 -25.38
C GLU A 314 2.87 10.95 -23.97
N LEU A 315 4.10 11.30 -23.58
CA LEU A 315 4.62 11.14 -22.23
C LEU A 315 5.23 12.46 -21.77
N ALA A 316 4.73 13.01 -20.66
CA ALA A 316 5.33 14.15 -19.98
C ALA A 316 5.72 13.76 -18.55
N ILE A 317 6.99 14.00 -18.19
CA ILE A 317 7.55 13.70 -16.86
C ILE A 317 8.02 15.02 -16.25
N ILE A 318 7.28 15.53 -15.27
CA ILE A 318 7.55 16.81 -14.63
C ILE A 318 8.03 16.59 -13.20
N GLN A 319 9.33 16.85 -12.96
CA GLN A 319 9.87 16.90 -11.60
C GLN A 319 9.64 18.28 -11.01
N GLY A 320 9.06 18.34 -9.81
CA GLY A 320 8.87 19.59 -9.08
C GLY A 320 9.44 19.52 -7.66
N PRO A 321 10.68 20.04 -7.47
CA PRO A 321 11.27 20.25 -6.16
C PRO A 321 10.38 21.04 -5.19
N PRO A 322 10.64 20.98 -3.87
CA PRO A 322 9.85 21.67 -2.85
C PRO A 322 9.59 23.15 -3.16
N GLY A 323 8.32 23.56 -3.13
CA GLY A 323 7.91 24.94 -3.35
C GLY A 323 7.93 25.44 -4.79
N THR A 324 8.18 24.59 -5.79
CA THR A 324 8.23 24.99 -7.23
C THR A 324 6.85 25.09 -7.90
N GLY A 325 5.78 24.64 -7.25
CA GLY A 325 4.40 24.81 -7.72
C GLY A 325 3.88 23.71 -8.65
N LYS A 326 4.23 22.43 -8.42
CA LYS A 326 3.71 21.26 -9.17
C LYS A 326 2.21 21.36 -9.46
N THR A 327 1.39 21.41 -8.40
CA THR A 327 -0.07 21.45 -8.47
C THR A 327 -0.58 22.63 -9.28
N PHE A 328 0.08 23.79 -9.17
CA PHE A 328 -0.27 24.98 -9.95
C PHE A 328 -0.01 24.78 -11.46
N THR A 329 1.13 24.20 -11.83
CA THR A 329 1.44 23.84 -13.22
C THR A 329 0.45 22.80 -13.76
N SER A 330 0.11 21.78 -12.95
CA SER A 330 -0.91 20.79 -13.28
C SER A 330 -2.29 21.42 -13.53
N VAL A 331 -2.69 22.37 -12.68
CA VAL A 331 -3.95 23.12 -12.81
C VAL A 331 -4.00 23.96 -14.08
N GLU A 332 -2.92 24.66 -14.44
CA GLU A 332 -2.89 25.40 -15.71
C GLU A 332 -2.87 24.48 -16.94
N ALA A 333 -2.21 23.31 -16.87
CA ALA A 333 -2.30 22.29 -17.92
C ALA A 333 -3.75 21.80 -18.10
N ILE A 334 -4.45 21.49 -17.00
CA ILE A 334 -5.87 21.11 -17.02
C ILE A 334 -6.72 22.23 -17.61
N LYS A 335 -6.51 23.50 -17.22
CA LYS A 335 -7.23 24.66 -17.78
C LYS A 335 -7.05 24.80 -19.29
N VAL A 336 -5.81 24.71 -19.81
CA VAL A 336 -5.52 24.77 -21.25
C VAL A 336 -6.17 23.60 -22.01
N MET A 337 -6.13 22.39 -21.47
CA MET A 337 -6.82 21.23 -22.04
C MET A 337 -8.35 21.41 -22.07
N LEU A 338 -8.94 21.95 -21.00
CA LEU A 338 -10.37 22.18 -20.89
C LEU A 338 -10.87 23.31 -21.78
N ALA A 339 -10.13 24.41 -21.89
CA ALA A 339 -10.42 25.49 -22.84
C ALA A 339 -10.38 25.00 -24.29
N SER A 340 -9.41 24.13 -24.60
CA SER A 340 -9.23 23.52 -25.93
C SER A 340 -10.19 22.34 -26.22
N ARG A 341 -10.99 21.90 -25.23
CA ARG A 341 -11.90 20.75 -25.34
C ARG A 341 -13.08 21.04 -26.28
N ARG A 342 -12.89 20.76 -27.57
CA ARG A 342 -13.92 20.85 -28.63
C ARG A 342 -15.21 20.15 -28.18
N LYS A 343 -16.36 20.85 -28.20
CA LYS A 343 -17.64 20.29 -27.73
C LYS A 343 -18.27 19.35 -28.77
N ARG A 344 -18.02 18.03 -28.69
CA ARG A 344 -18.79 16.99 -29.40
C ARG A 344 -19.81 16.35 -28.44
N PRO A 345 -21.12 16.67 -28.52
CA PRO A 345 -22.13 16.17 -27.58
C PRO A 345 -22.19 14.64 -27.51
N GLY A 346 -22.05 14.07 -26.31
CA GLY A 346 -22.09 12.62 -26.04
C GLY A 346 -20.84 11.81 -26.43
N SER A 347 -19.86 12.44 -27.09
CA SER A 347 -18.67 11.78 -27.67
C SER A 347 -17.36 12.18 -26.95
N ASN A 348 -17.28 13.35 -26.33
CA ASN A 348 -16.09 13.81 -25.61
C ASN A 348 -15.77 12.94 -24.37
N PRO A 349 -14.64 12.22 -24.32
CA PRO A 349 -14.21 11.56 -23.10
C PRO A 349 -13.81 12.60 -22.02
N PRO A 350 -13.81 12.22 -20.74
CA PRO A 350 -13.26 13.03 -19.66
C PRO A 350 -11.73 12.91 -19.61
N LEU A 351 -11.07 13.93 -19.06
CA LEU A 351 -9.70 13.82 -18.55
C LEU A 351 -9.74 13.03 -17.23
N ILE A 352 -8.83 12.06 -17.03
CA ILE A 352 -8.63 11.45 -15.72
C ILE A 352 -7.48 12.15 -15.01
N VAL A 353 -7.74 12.52 -13.76
CA VAL A 353 -6.76 13.06 -12.82
C VAL A 353 -6.68 12.12 -11.62
N ALA A 354 -5.47 11.72 -11.24
CA ALA A 354 -5.24 10.93 -10.04
C ALA A 354 -4.17 11.57 -9.14
N ALA A 355 -4.30 11.32 -7.85
CA ALA A 355 -3.27 11.66 -6.85
C ALA A 355 -3.14 10.54 -5.83
N GLN A 356 -2.00 10.47 -5.14
CA GLN A 356 -1.73 9.41 -4.17
C GLN A 356 -2.62 9.48 -2.92
N THR A 357 -2.96 10.69 -2.44
CA THR A 357 -3.81 10.91 -1.24
C THR A 357 -5.13 11.59 -1.57
N ASN A 358 -6.14 11.41 -0.70
CA ASN A 358 -7.43 12.10 -0.83
C ASN A 358 -7.29 13.62 -0.73
N HIS A 359 -6.39 14.11 0.12
CA HIS A 359 -6.15 15.54 0.30
C HIS A 359 -5.62 16.20 -0.98
N ALA A 360 -4.57 15.63 -1.60
CA ALA A 360 -4.00 16.15 -2.85
C ALA A 360 -5.04 16.13 -3.98
N LEU A 361 -5.82 15.04 -4.08
CA LEU A 361 -6.94 14.96 -5.02
C LEU A 361 -7.95 16.09 -4.83
N ASP A 362 -8.36 16.36 -3.59
CA ASP A 362 -9.39 17.36 -3.29
C ASP A 362 -8.88 18.80 -3.44
N GLN A 363 -7.59 19.04 -3.24
CA GLN A 363 -6.95 20.31 -3.59
C GLN A 363 -6.96 20.52 -5.12
N LEU A 364 -6.52 19.53 -5.88
CA LEU A 364 -6.43 19.58 -7.34
C LEU A 364 -7.82 19.67 -8.00
N LEU A 365 -8.83 18.96 -7.48
CA LEU A 365 -10.22 19.09 -7.89
C LEU A 365 -10.84 20.44 -7.51
N GLY A 366 -10.48 21.01 -6.36
CA GLY A 366 -10.89 22.36 -5.98
C GLY A 366 -10.47 23.41 -7.01
N HIS A 367 -9.22 23.36 -7.44
CA HIS A 367 -8.72 24.26 -8.49
C HIS A 367 -9.33 23.99 -9.88
N CYS A 368 -9.89 22.79 -10.12
CA CYS A 368 -10.72 22.52 -11.29
C CYS A 368 -12.11 23.17 -11.17
N LEU A 369 -12.71 23.19 -9.98
CA LEU A 369 -13.97 23.91 -9.71
C LEU A 369 -13.78 25.43 -9.86
N ASP A 370 -12.67 25.98 -9.35
CA ASP A 370 -12.29 27.39 -9.55
C ASP A 370 -12.20 27.76 -11.05
N ALA A 371 -11.77 26.80 -11.88
CA ALA A 371 -11.72 26.91 -13.34
C ALA A 371 -13.09 26.69 -14.03
N ASN A 372 -14.18 26.58 -13.28
CA ASN A 372 -15.53 26.28 -13.76
C ASN A 372 -15.64 24.94 -14.54
N ALA A 373 -14.80 23.95 -14.18
CA ALA A 373 -14.84 22.62 -14.76
C ALA A 373 -15.97 21.77 -14.16
N LYS A 374 -16.64 20.98 -15.01
CA LYS A 374 -17.54 19.92 -14.55
C LYS A 374 -16.72 18.71 -14.10
N ILE A 375 -16.57 18.53 -12.79
CA ILE A 375 -15.84 17.40 -12.20
C ILE A 375 -16.78 16.27 -11.75
N LEU A 376 -16.22 15.08 -11.62
CA LEU A 376 -16.79 13.93 -10.90
C LEU A 376 -15.70 13.32 -10.01
N ARG A 377 -16.01 13.09 -8.73
CA ARG A 377 -15.09 12.48 -7.76
C ARG A 377 -15.46 11.01 -7.52
N LEU A 378 -14.47 10.12 -7.59
CA LEU A 378 -14.61 8.72 -7.18
C LEU A 378 -14.06 8.51 -5.77
N GLY A 379 -14.68 7.60 -5.02
CA GLY A 379 -14.44 7.43 -3.59
C GLY A 379 -15.22 8.42 -2.73
N SER A 380 -15.72 7.93 -1.59
CA SER A 380 -16.56 8.67 -0.62
C SER A 380 -15.77 9.50 0.39
N ARG A 381 -14.55 9.06 0.76
CA ARG A 381 -13.70 9.70 1.78
C ARG A 381 -13.21 11.08 1.32
N SER A 382 -13.75 12.15 1.89
CA SER A 382 -13.30 13.54 1.71
C SER A 382 -13.63 14.36 2.94
N ASP A 383 -12.63 15.04 3.50
CA ASP A 383 -12.80 15.98 4.61
C ASP A 383 -13.40 17.33 4.15
N ARG A 384 -13.40 17.58 2.83
CA ARG A 384 -13.93 18.79 2.21
C ARG A 384 -15.42 18.64 1.91
N GLU A 385 -16.24 19.34 2.70
CA GLU A 385 -17.70 19.31 2.54
C GLU A 385 -18.16 19.80 1.15
N ASP A 386 -17.39 20.69 0.52
CA ASP A 386 -17.63 21.21 -0.83
C ASP A 386 -17.36 20.19 -1.96
N MET A 387 -16.62 19.12 -1.68
CA MET A 387 -16.38 18.00 -2.62
C MET A 387 -17.52 16.98 -2.63
N ARG A 388 -18.22 16.77 -1.51
CA ARG A 388 -19.29 15.76 -1.38
C ARG A 388 -20.36 15.85 -2.49
N PRO A 389 -20.84 17.04 -2.91
CA PRO A 389 -21.84 17.16 -3.98
C PRO A 389 -21.41 16.64 -5.36
N TYR A 390 -20.10 16.46 -5.59
CA TYR A 390 -19.49 15.96 -6.83
C TYR A 390 -19.07 14.49 -6.76
N SER A 391 -19.30 13.81 -5.63
CA SER A 391 -19.08 12.36 -5.50
C SER A 391 -19.97 11.56 -6.46
N LEU A 392 -19.48 10.41 -6.93
CA LEU A 392 -20.26 9.49 -7.76
C LEU A 392 -21.60 9.12 -7.12
N TYR A 393 -21.64 8.96 -5.79
CA TYR A 393 -22.87 8.74 -5.04
C TYR A 393 -23.88 9.89 -5.21
N GLU A 394 -23.49 11.13 -4.93
CA GLU A 394 -24.39 12.29 -5.00
C GLU A 394 -24.82 12.63 -6.43
N VAL A 395 -23.91 12.55 -7.41
CA VAL A 395 -24.26 12.80 -8.81
C VAL A 395 -25.24 11.72 -9.31
N ARG A 396 -25.03 10.44 -8.95
CA ARG A 396 -25.97 9.34 -9.22
C ARG A 396 -27.32 9.57 -8.53
N ARG A 397 -27.34 10.01 -7.28
CA ARG A 397 -28.56 10.30 -6.50
C ARG A 397 -29.39 11.41 -7.14
N LYS A 398 -28.74 12.47 -7.65
CA LYS A 398 -29.38 13.59 -8.36
C LYS A 398 -29.92 13.17 -9.73
N CYS A 399 -29.23 12.27 -10.44
CA CYS A 399 -29.64 11.79 -11.77
C CYS A 399 -30.69 10.66 -11.74
N SER A 400 -30.83 9.94 -10.63
CA SER A 400 -31.72 8.77 -10.47
C SER A 400 -33.21 9.15 -10.41
N ARG A 401 -33.79 9.53 -11.56
CA ARG A 401 -35.23 9.78 -11.74
C ARG A 401 -35.91 8.82 -12.74
N GLY A 402 -35.20 7.80 -13.22
CA GLY A 402 -35.74 6.74 -14.08
C GLY A 402 -35.69 5.38 -13.39
N GLY A 403 -36.83 4.69 -13.29
CA GLY A 403 -36.89 3.32 -12.78
C GLY A 403 -36.12 2.35 -13.68
N GLY A 404 -35.54 1.31 -13.08
CA GLY A 404 -34.67 0.35 -13.78
C GLY A 404 -35.25 -0.21 -15.08
N GLY A 405 -34.49 -0.04 -16.18
CA GLY A 405 -34.85 -0.56 -17.50
C GLY A 405 -35.04 -2.08 -17.48
N LYS A 406 -35.65 -2.65 -18.54
CA LYS A 406 -36.06 -4.08 -18.58
C LYS A 406 -34.99 -5.04 -18.05
N ARG A 407 -33.75 -4.90 -18.53
CA ARG A 407 -32.57 -5.70 -18.15
C ARG A 407 -32.21 -5.63 -16.65
N PHE A 408 -32.48 -4.50 -15.98
CA PHE A 408 -32.28 -4.37 -14.53
C PHE A 408 -33.35 -5.14 -13.74
N ARG A 409 -34.62 -5.03 -14.14
CA ARG A 409 -35.73 -5.78 -13.52
C ARG A 409 -35.60 -7.29 -13.74
N GLU A 410 -35.08 -7.69 -14.88
CA GLU A 410 -34.74 -9.09 -15.22
C GLU A 410 -33.61 -9.64 -14.34
N LEU A 411 -32.51 -8.88 -14.16
CA LEU A 411 -31.43 -9.26 -13.24
C LEU A 411 -31.88 -9.32 -11.77
N GLU A 412 -32.65 -8.34 -11.29
CA GLU A 412 -33.20 -8.38 -9.94
C GLU A 412 -34.20 -9.54 -9.77
N GLY A 413 -34.99 -9.88 -10.79
CA GLY A 413 -35.84 -11.09 -10.79
C GLY A 413 -35.02 -12.36 -10.60
N ASN A 414 -34.01 -12.56 -11.45
CA ASN A 414 -33.09 -13.70 -11.34
C ASN A 414 -32.38 -13.75 -9.97
N ARG A 415 -32.06 -12.60 -9.38
CA ARG A 415 -31.47 -12.49 -8.04
C ARG A 415 -32.42 -12.99 -6.96
N HIS A 416 -33.70 -12.62 -6.98
CA HIS A 416 -34.68 -13.14 -6.02
C HIS A 416 -34.90 -14.64 -6.21
N THR A 417 -35.08 -15.13 -7.43
CA THR A 417 -35.27 -16.58 -7.69
C THR A 417 -34.09 -17.44 -7.24
N ASN A 418 -32.84 -16.94 -7.31
CA ASN A 418 -31.69 -17.63 -6.73
C ASN A 418 -31.72 -17.61 -5.19
N ILE A 419 -32.04 -16.47 -4.56
CA ILE A 419 -32.17 -16.34 -3.10
C ILE A 419 -33.25 -17.28 -2.56
N ASP A 420 -34.43 -17.32 -3.19
CA ASP A 420 -35.52 -18.19 -2.80
C ASP A 420 -35.15 -19.68 -2.98
N GLY A 421 -34.33 -20.00 -3.99
CA GLY A 421 -33.75 -21.34 -4.18
C GLY A 421 -32.73 -21.73 -3.10
N VAL A 422 -31.88 -20.80 -2.64
CA VAL A 422 -30.99 -21.06 -1.49
C VAL A 422 -31.80 -21.19 -0.20
N GLU A 423 -32.81 -20.33 0.01
CA GLU A 423 -33.65 -20.41 1.21
C GLU A 423 -34.43 -21.73 1.26
N ALA A 424 -34.95 -22.22 0.14
CA ALA A 424 -35.57 -23.55 0.06
C ALA A 424 -34.59 -24.68 0.44
N LEU A 425 -33.36 -24.66 -0.07
CA LEU A 425 -32.32 -25.66 0.26
C LEU A 425 -31.85 -25.56 1.72
N VAL A 426 -31.82 -24.37 2.31
CA VAL A 426 -31.53 -24.23 3.74
C VAL A 426 -32.71 -24.75 4.56
N ASN A 427 -33.95 -24.47 4.16
CA ASN A 427 -35.15 -24.88 4.91
C ASN A 427 -35.37 -26.41 4.92
N SER A 428 -34.96 -27.16 3.88
CA SER A 428 -35.06 -28.63 3.89
C SER A 428 -34.06 -29.33 4.83
N VAL A 429 -32.99 -28.64 5.25
CA VAL A 429 -31.90 -29.19 6.09
C VAL A 429 -31.85 -28.56 7.49
N PHE A 430 -32.24 -27.28 7.61
CA PHE A 430 -32.17 -26.43 8.80
C PHE A 430 -33.51 -25.75 9.16
N GLY A 431 -34.64 -26.30 8.70
CA GLY A 431 -35.98 -25.81 9.04
C GLY A 431 -36.37 -25.98 10.52
N ASP A 432 -37.54 -25.46 10.89
CA ASP A 432 -38.07 -25.50 12.26
C ASP A 432 -38.51 -26.91 12.74
N SER A 433 -38.69 -27.85 11.80
CA SER A 433 -39.06 -29.25 12.04
C SER A 433 -37.84 -30.16 12.24
N LEU A 434 -38.07 -31.47 12.30
CA LEU A 434 -37.03 -32.46 12.00
C LEU A 434 -36.88 -32.57 10.46
N ILE A 435 -35.83 -33.28 10.01
CA ILE A 435 -35.61 -33.60 8.59
C ILE A 435 -36.81 -34.39 8.03
N ASP A 436 -37.21 -34.12 6.78
CA ASP A 436 -38.15 -35.01 6.07
C ASP A 436 -37.41 -36.31 5.64
N PRO A 437 -37.86 -37.51 6.03
CA PRO A 437 -37.30 -38.76 5.54
C PRO A 437 -37.21 -38.87 4.00
N ARG A 438 -38.10 -38.19 3.26
CA ARG A 438 -38.11 -38.16 1.80
C ARG A 438 -36.84 -37.52 1.23
N GLU A 439 -36.36 -36.43 1.84
CA GLU A 439 -35.09 -35.79 1.45
C GLU A 439 -33.90 -36.74 1.64
N LEU A 440 -33.89 -37.54 2.72
CA LEU A 440 -32.85 -38.56 2.92
C LEU A 440 -32.90 -39.67 1.87
N HIS A 441 -34.10 -40.08 1.44
CA HIS A 441 -34.27 -41.07 0.38
C HIS A 441 -33.87 -40.52 -1.00
N THR A 442 -34.27 -39.30 -1.34
CA THR A 442 -33.88 -38.61 -2.59
C THR A 442 -32.37 -38.46 -2.74
N HIS A 443 -31.63 -38.33 -1.63
CA HIS A 443 -30.16 -38.30 -1.60
C HIS A 443 -29.50 -39.68 -1.39
N GLY A 444 -30.26 -40.78 -1.38
CA GLY A 444 -29.76 -42.15 -1.24
C GLY A 444 -29.14 -42.47 0.13
N ILE A 445 -29.50 -41.72 1.18
CA ILE A 445 -28.95 -41.84 2.54
C ILE A 445 -29.65 -42.95 3.33
N ILE A 446 -30.93 -43.19 3.06
CA ILE A 446 -31.74 -44.30 3.57
C ILE A 446 -32.33 -45.11 2.41
N THR A 447 -32.63 -46.38 2.63
CA THR A 447 -33.30 -47.24 1.63
C THR A 447 -34.81 -47.00 1.57
N GLU A 448 -35.46 -47.51 0.52
CA GLU A 448 -36.93 -47.51 0.39
C GLU A 448 -37.60 -48.26 1.56
N GLU A 449 -37.09 -49.46 1.92
CA GLU A 449 -37.53 -50.21 3.13
C GLU A 449 -37.40 -49.38 4.43
N GLN A 450 -36.34 -48.56 4.55
CA GLN A 450 -36.13 -47.70 5.71
C GLN A 450 -37.07 -46.47 5.69
N LEU A 451 -37.40 -45.95 4.51
CA LEU A 451 -38.39 -44.88 4.34
C LEU A 451 -39.79 -45.38 4.71
N GLU A 452 -40.22 -46.52 4.17
CA GLU A 452 -41.48 -47.17 4.51
C GLU A 452 -41.62 -47.41 6.02
N SER A 453 -40.53 -47.81 6.69
CA SER A 453 -40.53 -48.03 8.15
C SER A 453 -40.85 -46.81 9.02
N LEU A 454 -40.95 -45.61 8.43
CA LEU A 454 -41.32 -44.35 9.11
C LEU A 454 -42.75 -43.87 8.77
N TYR A 455 -43.46 -44.53 7.86
CA TYR A 455 -44.81 -44.16 7.41
C TYR A 455 -45.77 -45.35 7.57
N ASP A 456 -46.45 -45.40 8.72
CA ASP A 456 -47.47 -46.42 9.04
C ASP A 456 -48.88 -45.80 8.91
N GLU A 457 -49.81 -46.51 8.25
CA GLU A 457 -51.18 -46.06 8.02
C GLU A 457 -51.97 -45.87 9.34
N GLU A 458 -51.60 -46.54 10.43
CA GLU A 458 -52.25 -46.35 11.73
C GLU A 458 -51.81 -45.06 12.48
N LEU A 459 -50.74 -44.37 12.02
CA LEU A 459 -50.14 -43.23 12.74
C LEU A 459 -50.57 -41.83 12.26
N GLU A 460 -51.34 -41.70 11.18
CA GLU A 460 -51.69 -40.41 10.55
C GLU A 460 -52.48 -39.43 11.44
N THR A 461 -53.03 -39.88 12.57
CA THR A 461 -53.90 -39.07 13.44
C THR A 461 -53.19 -38.30 14.57
N CYS A 462 -51.84 -38.35 14.63
CA CYS A 462 -51.08 -37.80 15.76
C CYS A 462 -50.66 -36.32 15.57
N PRO A 463 -51.07 -35.36 16.45
CA PRO A 463 -50.78 -33.93 16.25
C PRO A 463 -49.30 -33.49 16.35
N GLU A 464 -48.39 -34.33 16.85
CA GLU A 464 -46.94 -34.05 16.75
C GLU A 464 -46.40 -34.30 15.33
N LEU A 465 -47.03 -35.21 14.56
CA LEU A 465 -46.60 -35.59 13.22
C LEU A 465 -46.74 -34.42 12.24
N GLU A 466 -47.90 -33.74 12.25
CA GLU A 466 -48.17 -32.52 11.45
C GLU A 466 -47.18 -31.38 11.73
N LYS A 467 -46.59 -31.35 12.95
CA LYS A 467 -45.83 -30.20 13.45
C LYS A 467 -44.31 -30.39 13.37
N LEU A 468 -43.81 -31.62 13.50
CA LEU A 468 -42.37 -31.91 13.58
C LEU A 468 -41.89 -33.04 12.65
N GLY A 469 -42.79 -33.72 11.94
CA GLY A 469 -42.47 -34.76 10.95
C GLY A 469 -42.23 -36.16 11.56
N PRO A 470 -42.07 -37.21 10.72
CA PRO A 470 -42.09 -38.61 11.16
C PRO A 470 -41.02 -38.99 12.19
N PHE A 471 -39.82 -38.40 12.10
CA PHE A 471 -38.75 -38.66 13.06
C PHE A 471 -39.08 -38.23 14.51
N SER A 472 -40.15 -37.46 14.75
CA SER A 472 -40.58 -37.09 16.10
C SER A 472 -40.98 -38.32 16.93
N LEU A 473 -41.75 -39.24 16.34
CA LEU A 473 -42.16 -40.51 16.97
C LEU A 473 -40.97 -41.47 17.14
N TRP A 474 -40.08 -41.53 16.14
CA TRP A 474 -38.91 -42.41 16.18
C TRP A 474 -37.89 -42.00 17.25
N LEU A 475 -37.64 -40.70 17.42
CA LEU A 475 -36.67 -40.17 18.39
C LEU A 475 -37.14 -40.24 19.85
N GLY A 476 -38.43 -40.02 20.14
CA GLY A 476 -38.96 -39.99 21.50
C GLY A 476 -38.13 -39.12 22.47
N ASP A 477 -37.78 -39.69 23.63
CA ASP A 477 -36.97 -39.03 24.67
C ASP A 477 -35.49 -38.78 24.26
N SER A 478 -35.06 -39.26 23.10
CA SER A 478 -33.75 -38.92 22.50
C SER A 478 -33.80 -37.63 21.64
N ARG A 479 -34.95 -36.94 21.53
CA ARG A 479 -35.11 -35.60 20.93
C ARG A 479 -34.61 -34.50 21.87
N ILE A 480 -33.67 -33.66 21.43
CA ILE A 480 -33.20 -32.48 22.17
C ILE A 480 -33.18 -31.20 21.30
N PRO A 481 -33.37 -30.00 21.87
CA PRO A 481 -33.13 -28.75 21.16
C PRO A 481 -31.62 -28.52 21.00
N ALA A 482 -31.14 -28.27 19.77
CA ALA A 482 -29.71 -28.28 19.44
C ALA A 482 -28.89 -27.20 20.18
N ARG A 483 -29.54 -26.14 20.67
CA ARG A 483 -28.95 -25.04 21.45
C ARG A 483 -28.10 -25.53 22.65
N ILE A 484 -28.49 -26.64 23.29
CA ILE A 484 -27.83 -27.20 24.48
C ILE A 484 -26.35 -27.58 24.24
N ILE A 485 -25.96 -27.90 23.00
CA ILE A 485 -24.58 -28.27 22.68
C ILE A 485 -23.65 -27.04 22.65
N ARG A 486 -24.18 -25.88 22.26
CA ARG A 486 -23.41 -24.67 21.92
C ARG A 486 -23.02 -23.84 23.16
N ASP A 487 -23.82 -23.89 24.23
CA ASP A 487 -23.62 -23.08 25.45
C ASP A 487 -22.54 -23.63 26.42
N ARG A 488 -21.73 -24.63 26.03
CA ARG A 488 -20.60 -25.16 26.81
C ARG A 488 -19.34 -24.26 26.75
N GLN A 489 -19.51 -22.95 26.90
CA GLN A 489 -18.41 -21.99 26.86
C GLN A 489 -17.80 -21.74 28.25
N PRO A 490 -16.46 -21.76 28.41
CA PRO A 490 -15.80 -21.20 29.58
C PRO A 490 -15.94 -19.67 29.59
N LEU A 491 -16.21 -19.08 30.75
CA LEU A 491 -16.07 -17.64 30.96
C LEU A 491 -14.60 -17.25 30.75
N VAL A 492 -14.34 -16.39 29.75
CA VAL A 492 -13.02 -15.81 29.52
C VAL A 492 -12.68 -14.88 30.69
N SER A 493 -11.59 -15.15 31.39
CA SER A 493 -11.14 -14.34 32.52
C SER A 493 -10.71 -12.93 32.07
N GLU A 494 -11.16 -11.90 32.78
CA GLU A 494 -10.92 -10.49 32.46
C GLU A 494 -9.44 -10.08 32.63
N ILE A 495 -8.63 -10.28 31.58
CA ILE A 495 -7.33 -9.62 31.42
C ILE A 495 -7.39 -8.77 30.15
N LEU A 496 -7.68 -7.47 30.36
CA LEU A 496 -7.88 -6.47 29.31
C LEU A 496 -6.55 -5.81 28.91
N GLU A 497 -5.68 -6.56 28.23
CA GLU A 497 -4.53 -5.98 27.52
C GLU A 497 -5.01 -4.93 26.48
N ALA A 498 -4.14 -4.01 26.10
CA ALA A 498 -4.40 -3.06 25.03
C ALA A 498 -3.41 -3.31 23.90
N ASP A 499 -3.92 -3.66 22.71
CA ASP A 499 -3.18 -3.52 21.46
C ASP A 499 -2.96 -2.00 21.24
N GLU A 500 -1.96 -1.37 21.88
CA GLU A 500 -1.67 0.07 21.72
C GLU A 500 -0.89 0.39 20.42
N ASP A 501 -0.40 -0.65 19.73
CA ASP A 501 0.36 -0.58 18.47
C ASP A 501 -0.36 0.12 17.29
N PHE A 502 -1.68 0.29 17.35
CA PHE A 502 -2.46 0.63 16.15
C PHE A 502 -2.57 2.14 15.88
N ASP A 503 -1.89 2.59 14.82
CA ASP A 503 -1.81 3.99 14.40
C ASP A 503 -3.11 4.48 13.76
N TYR A 504 -3.95 5.07 14.61
CA TYR A 504 -5.25 5.66 14.27
C TYR A 504 -5.21 6.76 13.20
N GLU A 505 -4.06 7.36 12.89
CA GLU A 505 -4.02 8.59 12.08
C GLU A 505 -3.80 8.36 10.58
N ARG A 506 -3.26 7.21 10.14
CA ARG A 506 -2.98 6.97 8.71
C ARG A 506 -3.45 5.66 8.11
N ASP A 507 -3.61 4.59 8.90
CA ASP A 507 -4.30 3.40 8.40
C ASP A 507 -5.82 3.63 8.30
N VAL A 508 -6.38 4.59 9.06
CA VAL A 508 -7.81 4.93 9.04
C VAL A 508 -8.24 5.59 7.71
N GLU A 509 -7.34 6.28 7.01
CA GLU A 509 -7.57 6.72 5.62
C GLU A 509 -7.92 5.54 4.68
N ASN A 510 -7.49 4.33 5.01
CA ASN A 510 -7.81 3.11 4.26
C ASN A 510 -9.02 2.32 4.83
N ILE A 511 -9.45 2.57 6.08
CA ILE A 511 -10.41 1.71 6.80
C ILE A 511 -11.83 2.31 6.93
N ALA A 512 -12.02 3.63 6.80
CA ALA A 512 -13.34 4.24 6.93
C ALA A 512 -14.36 3.66 5.92
N TYR A 513 -15.57 3.28 6.38
CA TYR A 513 -16.61 2.65 5.55
C TYR A 513 -16.88 3.47 4.27
N ASP A 514 -16.81 2.83 3.10
CA ASP A 514 -17.19 3.48 1.83
C ASP A 514 -18.72 3.54 1.76
N GLU A 515 -19.30 4.74 1.73
CA GLU A 515 -20.76 4.93 1.65
C GLU A 515 -21.35 4.27 0.39
N GLU A 516 -20.58 4.14 -0.69
CA GLU A 516 -20.98 3.39 -1.88
C GLU A 516 -21.13 1.88 -1.62
N ASP A 517 -20.40 1.32 -0.66
CA ASP A 517 -20.40 -0.10 -0.31
C ASP A 517 -21.41 -0.41 0.82
N ALA A 518 -21.72 0.55 1.72
CA ALA A 518 -22.77 0.41 2.73
C ALA A 518 -24.15 0.06 2.11
N ASP A 519 -24.53 0.74 1.03
CA ASP A 519 -25.73 0.44 0.21
C ASP A 519 -25.70 -0.97 -0.42
N ARG A 520 -24.53 -1.60 -0.54
CA ARG A 520 -24.35 -2.91 -1.20
C ARG A 520 -24.38 -4.07 -0.20
N ILE A 521 -24.03 -3.80 1.06
CA ILE A 521 -23.85 -4.78 2.15
C ILE A 521 -25.20 -5.24 2.75
N ASN A 522 -26.26 -4.45 2.64
CA ASN A 522 -27.59 -4.89 3.06
C ASN A 522 -28.12 -6.03 2.16
N GLY A 523 -28.67 -7.08 2.77
CA GLY A 523 -29.11 -8.30 2.09
C GLY A 523 -30.04 -9.18 2.94
N ARG A 524 -30.66 -10.20 2.34
CA ARG A 524 -31.50 -11.19 3.06
C ARG A 524 -30.60 -12.14 3.83
N GLU A 525 -30.77 -12.24 5.14
CA GLU A 525 -30.06 -13.22 5.97
C GLU A 525 -30.81 -14.56 5.96
N ILE A 526 -30.12 -15.64 5.58
CA ILE A 526 -30.61 -17.02 5.59
C ILE A 526 -29.81 -17.78 6.66
N LYS A 527 -30.47 -18.31 7.69
CA LYS A 527 -29.81 -18.81 8.92
C LYS A 527 -29.56 -20.31 8.88
N LEU A 528 -28.37 -20.72 9.33
CA LEU A 528 -27.97 -22.12 9.44
C LEU A 528 -28.05 -22.55 10.90
N MET A 529 -29.20 -23.04 11.32
CA MET A 529 -29.41 -23.56 12.68
C MET A 529 -30.39 -24.72 12.67
N HIS A 530 -29.94 -25.92 13.06
CA HIS A 530 -30.88 -26.96 13.44
C HIS A 530 -31.62 -26.50 14.71
N VAL A 531 -32.96 -26.53 14.69
CA VAL A 531 -33.76 -26.30 15.92
C VAL A 531 -33.70 -27.53 16.82
N TRP A 532 -33.77 -28.72 16.21
CA TRP A 532 -33.79 -30.03 16.87
C TRP A 532 -32.63 -30.92 16.44
N THR A 533 -32.16 -31.77 17.36
CA THR A 533 -31.17 -32.81 17.09
C THR A 533 -31.37 -34.01 18.02
N GLY A 534 -30.61 -35.07 17.79
CA GLY A 534 -30.60 -36.26 18.63
C GLY A 534 -29.65 -36.13 19.82
N LYS A 535 -29.96 -36.85 20.90
CA LYS A 535 -29.14 -36.96 22.12
C LYS A 535 -27.92 -37.85 21.89
N GLU A 536 -26.74 -37.37 22.26
CA GLU A 536 -25.50 -38.16 22.19
C GLU A 536 -25.38 -39.19 23.34
N PRO A 537 -24.92 -40.43 23.07
CA PRO A 537 -24.55 -41.40 24.09
C PRO A 537 -23.20 -41.01 24.71
N GLY A 538 -23.25 -40.14 25.72
CA GLY A 538 -22.14 -39.37 26.31
C GLY A 538 -20.95 -40.13 26.95
N HIS A 539 -20.76 -41.41 26.63
CA HIS A 539 -19.64 -42.25 27.07
C HIS A 539 -18.81 -42.84 25.90
N PHE A 540 -19.23 -42.68 24.64
CA PHE A 540 -18.56 -43.30 23.48
C PHE A 540 -17.96 -42.28 22.50
N LYS A 541 -16.62 -42.15 22.49
CA LYS A 541 -15.88 -41.29 21.53
C LYS A 541 -16.03 -41.70 20.05
N THR A 542 -16.41 -42.95 19.79
CA THR A 542 -16.55 -43.53 18.44
C THR A 542 -18.01 -43.80 18.07
N TRP A 543 -18.97 -43.09 18.67
CA TRP A 543 -20.40 -43.33 18.44
C TRP A 543 -20.79 -43.28 16.96
N ASN A 544 -20.14 -42.42 16.15
CA ASN A 544 -20.40 -42.25 14.73
C ASN A 544 -20.25 -43.55 13.91
N HIS A 545 -19.19 -44.34 14.16
CA HIS A 545 -19.01 -45.63 13.47
C HIS A 545 -20.07 -46.67 13.88
N ARG A 546 -20.53 -46.62 15.15
CA ARG A 546 -21.61 -47.51 15.63
C ARG A 546 -22.97 -47.09 15.09
N ALA A 547 -23.25 -45.79 14.98
CA ALA A 547 -24.43 -45.26 14.32
C ALA A 547 -24.49 -45.67 12.84
N GLN A 548 -23.38 -45.49 12.11
CA GLN A 548 -23.25 -45.91 10.71
C GLN A 548 -23.42 -47.43 10.53
N ARG A 549 -22.92 -48.24 11.48
CA ARG A 549 -23.12 -49.69 11.49
C ARG A 549 -24.59 -50.06 11.74
N LEU A 550 -25.23 -49.48 12.76
CA LEU A 550 -26.64 -49.72 13.06
C LEU A 550 -27.58 -49.35 11.90
N LEU A 551 -27.28 -48.25 11.19
CA LEU A 551 -28.03 -47.84 9.99
C LEU A 551 -27.87 -48.81 8.79
N ARG A 552 -26.81 -49.64 8.77
CA ARG A 552 -26.58 -50.66 7.74
C ARG A 552 -27.10 -52.04 8.12
N GLU A 553 -27.13 -52.37 9.41
CA GLU A 553 -27.56 -53.69 9.90
C GLU A 553 -29.09 -53.81 10.04
N ASN A 554 -29.82 -52.70 10.17
CA ASN A 554 -31.27 -52.69 10.38
C ASN A 554 -32.02 -52.14 9.16
N ARG A 555 -32.98 -52.92 8.66
CA ARG A 555 -33.88 -52.55 7.54
C ARG A 555 -35.04 -51.69 8.02
N ASN A 556 -35.63 -52.02 9.16
CA ASN A 556 -36.59 -51.17 9.85
C ASN A 556 -35.83 -50.26 10.83
N LEU A 557 -36.08 -48.95 10.79
CA LEU A 557 -35.37 -48.00 11.66
C LEU A 557 -35.78 -48.13 13.13
N PHE A 558 -36.96 -48.67 13.45
CA PHE A 558 -37.40 -48.89 14.84
C PHE A 558 -36.64 -50.01 15.56
N ASP A 559 -36.03 -50.96 14.84
CA ASP A 559 -35.15 -52.00 15.41
C ASP A 559 -33.88 -51.41 16.07
N ILE A 560 -33.51 -50.17 15.71
CA ILE A 560 -32.40 -49.44 16.31
C ILE A 560 -32.78 -49.05 17.76
N PRO A 561 -31.99 -49.46 18.79
CA PRO A 561 -32.30 -49.14 20.18
C PRO A 561 -32.36 -47.64 20.46
N GLU A 562 -33.29 -47.22 21.33
CA GLU A 562 -33.63 -45.81 21.59
C GLU A 562 -32.44 -44.95 22.07
N GLU A 563 -31.51 -45.56 22.82
CA GLU A 563 -30.23 -44.96 23.22
C GLU A 563 -29.36 -44.49 22.03
N TRP A 564 -29.52 -45.14 20.87
CA TRP A 564 -28.70 -44.94 19.68
C TRP A 564 -29.45 -44.19 18.57
N ARG A 565 -30.79 -44.11 18.60
CA ARG A 565 -31.57 -43.35 17.60
C ARG A 565 -31.14 -41.88 17.54
N GLY A 566 -30.83 -41.26 18.68
CA GLY A 566 -30.28 -39.88 18.72
C GLY A 566 -28.93 -39.73 17.99
N ALA A 567 -28.02 -40.70 18.17
CA ALA A 567 -26.74 -40.73 17.46
C ALA A 567 -26.89 -41.02 15.95
N VAL A 568 -27.82 -41.90 15.58
CA VAL A 568 -28.13 -42.18 14.16
C VAL A 568 -28.76 -40.96 13.50
N TYR A 569 -29.65 -40.22 14.18
CA TYR A 569 -30.19 -38.96 13.66
C TYR A 569 -29.09 -37.92 13.41
N GLN A 570 -28.14 -37.72 14.34
CA GLN A 570 -26.99 -36.83 14.08
C GLN A 570 -26.14 -37.30 12.88
N HIS A 571 -25.98 -38.61 12.69
CA HIS A 571 -25.28 -39.15 11.51
C HIS A 571 -26.05 -38.84 10.21
N LEU A 572 -27.39 -38.97 10.22
CA LEU A 572 -28.26 -38.61 9.09
C LEU A 572 -28.22 -37.10 8.81
N GLN A 573 -28.24 -36.24 9.84
CA GLN A 573 -28.06 -34.78 9.70
C GLN A 573 -26.74 -34.46 8.99
N SER A 574 -25.61 -35.00 9.48
CA SER A 574 -24.29 -34.78 8.88
C SER A 574 -24.20 -35.33 7.45
N LYS A 575 -24.85 -36.45 7.15
CA LYS A 575 -24.92 -37.02 5.79
C LYS A 575 -25.76 -36.18 4.82
N LEU A 576 -26.89 -35.65 5.26
CA LEU A 576 -27.72 -34.77 4.45
C LEU A 576 -26.99 -33.46 4.12
N VAL A 577 -26.30 -32.86 5.10
CA VAL A 577 -25.46 -31.66 4.87
C VAL A 577 -24.32 -31.95 3.89
N GLN A 578 -23.68 -33.14 3.97
CA GLN A 578 -22.63 -33.55 3.04
C GLN A 578 -23.14 -33.71 1.60
N ALA A 579 -24.29 -34.39 1.39
CA ALA A 579 -24.94 -34.48 0.08
C ALA A 579 -25.47 -33.12 -0.42
N THR A 580 -25.89 -32.30 0.54
CA THR A 580 -26.27 -30.88 0.54
C THR A 580 -25.39 -29.89 -0.20
N THR A 581 -24.12 -29.97 0.22
CA THR A 581 -23.13 -28.89 0.13
C THR A 581 -22.81 -28.50 -1.32
N PRO A 582 -22.64 -29.43 -2.29
CA PRO A 582 -22.39 -29.07 -3.68
C PRO A 582 -23.52 -28.24 -4.30
N THR A 583 -24.78 -28.58 -3.99
CA THR A 583 -25.96 -27.85 -4.48
C THR A 583 -25.99 -26.41 -3.95
N LEU A 584 -25.64 -26.20 -2.67
CA LEU A 584 -25.47 -24.85 -2.13
C LEU A 584 -24.33 -24.12 -2.84
N ALA A 585 -23.16 -24.74 -2.97
CA ALA A 585 -21.97 -24.14 -3.57
C ALA A 585 -22.25 -23.63 -5.00
N GLN A 586 -22.94 -24.43 -5.83
CA GLN A 586 -23.40 -24.03 -7.16
C GLN A 586 -24.40 -22.85 -7.14
N LEU A 587 -25.35 -22.83 -6.19
CA LEU A 587 -26.27 -21.70 -6.04
C LEU A 587 -25.55 -20.41 -5.62
N LEU A 588 -24.55 -20.50 -4.73
CA LEU A 588 -23.71 -19.38 -4.31
C LEU A 588 -22.82 -18.85 -5.45
N ALA A 589 -22.20 -19.72 -6.23
CA ALA A 589 -21.43 -19.36 -7.42
C ALA A 589 -22.31 -18.62 -8.45
N LYS A 590 -23.51 -19.15 -8.73
CA LYS A 590 -24.52 -18.51 -9.58
C LYS A 590 -24.96 -17.14 -9.03
N TYR A 591 -25.03 -16.97 -7.71
CA TYR A 591 -25.34 -15.67 -7.09
C TYR A 591 -24.22 -14.64 -7.29
N VAL A 592 -22.95 -15.06 -7.19
CA VAL A 592 -21.79 -14.22 -7.49
C VAL A 592 -21.83 -13.70 -8.93
N ASP A 593 -22.15 -14.55 -9.90
CA ASP A 593 -22.25 -14.11 -11.30
C ASP A 593 -23.42 -13.16 -11.56
N ILE A 594 -24.56 -13.34 -10.90
CA ILE A 594 -25.66 -12.36 -10.91
C ILE A 594 -25.17 -11.00 -10.33
N CYS A 595 -24.36 -11.02 -9.27
CA CYS A 595 -23.75 -9.80 -8.71
C CYS A 595 -22.74 -9.15 -9.66
N LYS A 596 -21.88 -9.93 -10.36
CA LYS A 596 -21.00 -9.41 -11.43
C LYS A 596 -21.81 -8.75 -12.56
N GLN A 597 -22.89 -9.38 -13.02
CA GLN A 597 -23.77 -8.84 -14.08
C GLN A 597 -24.42 -7.52 -13.65
N ARG A 598 -24.86 -7.45 -12.39
CA ARG A 598 -25.40 -6.22 -11.77
C ARG A 598 -24.34 -5.12 -11.64
N ARG A 599 -23.10 -5.45 -11.25
CA ARG A 599 -21.96 -4.50 -11.21
C ARG A 599 -21.67 -3.91 -12.59
N ALA A 600 -21.66 -4.75 -13.64
CA ALA A 600 -21.49 -4.30 -15.01
C ALA A 600 -22.61 -3.37 -15.48
N LEU A 601 -23.88 -3.70 -15.21
CA LEU A 601 -25.00 -2.84 -15.58
C LEU A 601 -24.98 -1.48 -14.84
N ARG A 602 -24.60 -1.47 -13.54
CA ARG A 602 -24.44 -0.22 -12.76
C ARG A 602 -23.30 0.65 -13.31
N ALA A 603 -22.13 0.06 -13.58
CA ALA A 603 -21.02 0.79 -14.20
C ALA A 603 -21.40 1.37 -15.58
N ARG A 604 -22.18 0.64 -16.39
CA ARG A 604 -22.69 1.14 -17.68
C ARG A 604 -23.62 2.35 -17.51
N GLN A 605 -24.51 2.33 -16.52
CA GLN A 605 -25.39 3.47 -16.17
C GLN A 605 -24.59 4.68 -15.68
N ASP A 606 -23.59 4.46 -14.83
CA ASP A 606 -22.70 5.52 -14.32
C ASP A 606 -21.92 6.18 -15.48
N ILE A 607 -21.46 5.40 -16.47
CA ILE A 607 -20.83 5.93 -17.69
C ILE A 607 -21.83 6.76 -18.52
N ASP A 608 -23.07 6.30 -18.72
CA ASP A 608 -24.07 7.10 -19.44
C ASP A 608 -24.36 8.43 -18.73
N MET A 609 -24.33 8.45 -17.40
CA MET A 609 -24.45 9.67 -16.60
C MET A 609 -23.27 10.65 -16.84
N VAL A 610 -22.02 10.17 -16.91
CA VAL A 610 -20.83 10.99 -17.25
C VAL A 610 -21.04 11.76 -18.56
N PHE A 611 -21.49 11.06 -19.61
CA PHE A 611 -21.71 11.67 -20.93
C PHE A 611 -23.00 12.51 -21.03
N GLN A 612 -24.05 12.20 -20.25
CA GLN A 612 -25.27 13.00 -20.17
C GLN A 612 -25.05 14.34 -19.47
N GLN A 613 -24.24 14.36 -18.39
CA GLN A 613 -23.91 15.58 -17.67
C GLN A 613 -22.78 16.40 -18.33
N ASP A 614 -22.11 15.84 -19.36
CA ASP A 614 -20.89 16.40 -19.97
C ASP A 614 -19.81 16.70 -18.92
N ILE A 615 -19.52 15.68 -18.09
CA ILE A 615 -18.38 15.71 -17.17
C ILE A 615 -17.10 15.87 -17.99
N ALA A 616 -16.20 16.72 -17.50
CA ALA A 616 -14.96 17.10 -18.17
C ALA A 616 -13.72 16.51 -17.51
N VAL A 617 -13.73 16.37 -16.17
CA VAL A 617 -12.66 15.76 -15.37
C VAL A 617 -13.24 14.69 -14.45
N ILE A 618 -12.60 13.52 -14.38
CA ILE A 618 -12.86 12.51 -13.34
C ILE A 618 -11.63 12.46 -12.44
N GLY A 619 -11.84 12.67 -11.13
CA GLY A 619 -10.80 12.59 -10.11
C GLY A 619 -10.92 11.34 -9.23
N CYS A 620 -9.80 10.67 -8.97
CA CYS A 620 -9.73 9.53 -8.04
C CYS A 620 -8.36 9.41 -7.37
N THR A 621 -8.22 8.57 -6.34
CA THR A 621 -6.89 8.18 -5.85
C THR A 621 -6.18 7.25 -6.85
N THR A 622 -4.89 7.02 -6.68
CA THR A 622 -4.12 5.99 -7.42
C THR A 622 -4.71 4.59 -7.22
N THR A 623 -5.21 4.28 -6.02
CA THR A 623 -6.00 3.06 -5.74
C THR A 623 -7.40 3.08 -6.38
N GLY A 624 -7.95 4.27 -6.64
CA GLY A 624 -9.19 4.46 -7.38
C GLY A 624 -9.07 4.12 -8.87
N LEU A 625 -7.91 4.38 -9.50
CA LEU A 625 -7.64 3.99 -10.89
C LEU A 625 -7.86 2.49 -11.14
N THR A 626 -7.58 1.68 -10.12
CA THR A 626 -7.70 0.22 -10.15
C THR A 626 -9.05 -0.26 -9.60
N LYS A 627 -9.52 0.21 -8.41
CA LYS A 627 -10.88 -0.12 -7.86
C LYS A 627 -12.00 0.15 -8.88
N TYR A 628 -11.87 1.22 -9.66
CA TYR A 628 -12.86 1.66 -10.65
C TYR A 628 -12.45 1.40 -12.11
N ARG A 629 -11.43 0.55 -12.39
CA ARG A 629 -10.90 0.30 -13.75
C ARG A 629 -11.98 0.05 -14.81
N ALA A 630 -12.98 -0.79 -14.54
CA ALA A 630 -14.05 -1.08 -15.50
C ALA A 630 -14.92 0.15 -15.88
N PHE A 631 -15.14 1.07 -14.93
CA PHE A 631 -15.85 2.33 -15.17
C PHE A 631 -14.97 3.33 -15.92
N LEU A 632 -13.69 3.46 -15.51
CA LEU A 632 -12.74 4.39 -16.12
C LEU A 632 -12.38 4.00 -17.56
N ALA A 633 -12.06 2.72 -17.82
CA ALA A 633 -11.84 2.21 -19.17
C ALA A 633 -13.09 2.39 -20.06
N GLY A 634 -14.28 2.17 -19.50
CA GLY A 634 -15.55 2.42 -20.18
C GLY A 634 -15.86 3.90 -20.48
N CYS A 635 -15.17 4.85 -19.84
CA CYS A 635 -15.21 6.27 -20.20
C CYS A 635 -14.28 6.63 -21.38
N GLN A 636 -13.42 5.71 -21.81
CA GLN A 636 -12.46 5.85 -22.92
C GLN A 636 -11.55 7.10 -22.84
N PRO A 637 -10.84 7.30 -21.71
CA PRO A 637 -9.93 8.43 -21.51
C PRO A 637 -8.80 8.44 -22.56
N LEU A 638 -8.48 9.63 -23.07
CA LEU A 638 -7.33 9.85 -23.96
C LEU A 638 -6.07 10.30 -23.19
N THR A 639 -6.27 11.01 -22.08
CA THR A 639 -5.21 11.55 -21.22
C THR A 639 -5.43 11.11 -19.77
N LEU A 640 -4.33 10.71 -19.12
CA LEU A 640 -4.24 10.42 -17.70
C LEU A 640 -3.14 11.30 -17.08
N LEU A 641 -3.52 12.13 -16.09
CA LEU A 641 -2.58 12.93 -15.30
C LEU A 641 -2.50 12.36 -13.88
N ILE A 642 -1.28 12.14 -13.39
CA ILE A 642 -1.01 11.61 -12.05
C ILE A 642 -0.11 12.60 -11.29
N GLU A 643 -0.60 13.12 -10.17
CA GLU A 643 0.15 13.94 -9.22
C GLU A 643 0.74 13.10 -8.09
N GLU A 644 1.93 13.47 -7.65
CA GLU A 644 2.84 12.69 -6.79
C GLU A 644 3.05 11.25 -7.30
N ALA A 645 3.20 11.13 -8.62
CA ALA A 645 3.53 9.90 -9.33
C ALA A 645 4.84 9.24 -8.84
N ALA A 646 5.71 10.00 -8.16
CA ALA A 646 6.93 9.50 -7.52
C ALA A 646 6.69 8.67 -6.25
N GLU A 647 5.58 8.88 -5.55
CA GLU A 647 5.19 8.11 -4.36
C GLU A 647 4.28 6.91 -4.72
N THR A 648 3.87 6.82 -5.99
CA THR A 648 2.90 5.82 -6.46
C THR A 648 3.59 4.51 -6.86
N ARG A 649 3.15 3.36 -6.31
CA ARG A 649 3.64 2.02 -6.72
C ARG A 649 3.49 1.84 -8.24
N GLU A 650 4.54 1.37 -8.90
CA GLU A 650 4.59 1.20 -10.36
C GLU A 650 3.44 0.34 -10.92
N GLY A 651 3.07 -0.72 -10.20
CA GLY A 651 1.90 -1.56 -10.48
C GLY A 651 0.58 -0.81 -10.57
N ASN A 652 0.38 0.29 -9.84
CA ASN A 652 -0.88 1.04 -9.83
C ASN A 652 -1.04 1.94 -11.06
N ILE A 653 0.08 2.43 -11.64
CA ILE A 653 0.06 3.24 -12.86
C ILE A 653 -0.07 2.35 -14.10
N THR A 654 0.68 1.23 -14.13
CA THR A 654 0.64 0.26 -15.23
C THR A 654 -0.71 -0.46 -15.34
N SER A 655 -1.32 -0.83 -14.21
CA SER A 655 -2.69 -1.35 -14.17
C SER A 655 -3.77 -0.30 -14.49
N ALA A 656 -3.40 0.98 -14.68
CA ALA A 656 -4.26 2.05 -15.17
C ALA A 656 -4.04 2.37 -16.67
N LEU A 657 -3.22 1.59 -17.39
CA LEU A 657 -3.13 1.68 -18.84
C LEU A 657 -4.46 1.18 -19.45
N TYR A 658 -5.21 2.11 -20.04
CA TYR A 658 -6.48 1.84 -20.71
C TYR A 658 -6.25 1.79 -22.23
N PRO A 659 -6.96 0.93 -23.00
CA PRO A 659 -6.73 0.80 -24.46
C PRO A 659 -6.97 2.08 -25.28
N SER A 660 -7.65 3.08 -24.72
CA SER A 660 -7.89 4.38 -25.34
C SER A 660 -6.80 5.42 -25.06
N LEU A 661 -5.87 5.15 -24.13
CA LEU A 661 -4.92 6.13 -23.61
C LEU A 661 -3.87 6.49 -24.67
N GLN A 662 -3.75 7.78 -24.99
CA GLN A 662 -2.76 8.33 -25.92
C GLN A 662 -1.77 9.29 -25.24
N GLN A 663 -2.03 9.67 -23.99
CA GLN A 663 -1.20 10.60 -23.24
C GLN A 663 -1.13 10.26 -21.75
N LEU A 664 0.08 10.12 -21.22
CA LEU A 664 0.37 9.92 -19.81
C LEU A 664 1.22 11.09 -19.28
N ILE A 665 0.75 11.71 -18.20
CA ILE A 665 1.40 12.87 -17.58
C ILE A 665 1.71 12.51 -16.12
N LEU A 666 3.00 12.42 -15.81
CA LEU A 666 3.49 12.07 -14.47
C LEU A 666 4.14 13.30 -13.84
N VAL A 667 3.55 13.78 -12.75
CA VAL A 667 4.03 14.92 -11.98
C VAL A 667 4.42 14.45 -10.59
N GLY A 668 5.63 14.76 -10.13
CA GLY A 668 6.11 14.27 -8.83
C GLY A 668 7.49 14.77 -8.47
N ASP A 669 8.13 14.12 -7.51
CA ASP A 669 9.53 14.37 -7.17
C ASP A 669 10.20 13.13 -6.57
N HIS A 670 11.08 12.47 -7.34
CA HIS A 670 11.75 11.24 -6.93
C HIS A 670 12.80 11.44 -5.82
N GLN A 671 13.19 12.69 -5.54
CA GLN A 671 14.06 13.04 -4.42
C GLN A 671 13.28 13.20 -3.09
N GLN A 672 11.94 13.20 -3.14
CA GLN A 672 11.06 13.05 -1.98
C GLN A 672 10.55 11.60 -1.87
N MET A 673 9.51 11.33 -1.05
CA MET A 673 9.08 9.98 -0.69
C MET A 673 8.84 9.06 -1.90
N SER A 674 9.57 7.94 -1.90
CA SER A 674 9.36 6.78 -2.77
C SER A 674 8.14 5.95 -2.30
N PRO A 675 7.57 5.07 -3.16
CA PRO A 675 6.44 4.22 -2.79
C PRO A 675 6.76 3.31 -1.62
N ARG A 676 5.79 3.11 -0.72
CA ARG A 676 5.93 2.18 0.41
C ARG A 676 5.64 0.74 -0.02
N CYS A 677 6.65 -0.14 0.06
CA CYS A 677 6.45 -1.59 0.11
C CYS A 677 6.07 -2.04 1.55
N ASP A 678 5.15 -2.98 1.67
CA ASP A 678 4.75 -3.59 2.95
C ASP A 678 5.84 -4.54 3.48
N ILE A 679 6.58 -5.18 2.57
CA ILE A 679 7.55 -6.24 2.86
C ILE A 679 8.96 -5.76 2.52
N ARG A 680 9.73 -5.38 3.56
CA ARG A 680 11.01 -4.67 3.43
C ARG A 680 11.97 -5.23 2.37
N TRP A 681 12.08 -6.55 2.22
CA TRP A 681 12.99 -7.19 1.27
C TRP A 681 12.51 -7.14 -0.19
N LEU A 682 11.20 -7.09 -0.46
CA LEU A 682 10.68 -6.83 -1.81
C LEU A 682 10.87 -5.36 -2.23
N GLY A 683 11.00 -4.44 -1.26
CA GLY A 683 11.36 -3.05 -1.49
C GLY A 683 12.85 -2.80 -1.80
N GLN A 684 13.69 -3.84 -1.81
CA GLN A 684 15.14 -3.76 -2.02
C GLN A 684 15.56 -4.52 -3.29
N HIS A 685 16.81 -4.32 -3.74
CA HIS A 685 17.37 -5.05 -4.87
C HIS A 685 17.37 -6.58 -4.60
N PRO A 686 16.92 -7.43 -5.54
CA PRO A 686 16.63 -7.13 -6.94
C PRO A 686 15.17 -6.74 -7.27
N TYR A 687 14.26 -6.72 -6.30
CA TYR A 687 12.80 -6.61 -6.54
C TYR A 687 12.27 -5.17 -6.56
N ASN A 688 12.96 -4.25 -5.88
CA ASN A 688 12.84 -2.79 -6.06
C ASN A 688 11.40 -2.21 -5.99
N LEU A 689 10.46 -2.78 -5.23
CA LEU A 689 9.07 -2.24 -5.12
C LEU A 689 8.98 -0.81 -4.55
N ASN A 690 10.06 -0.30 -3.94
CA ASN A 690 10.17 1.08 -3.49
C ASN A 690 10.60 2.06 -4.61
N VAL A 691 10.68 1.63 -5.88
CA VAL A 691 10.95 2.49 -7.04
C VAL A 691 9.64 2.74 -7.78
N SER A 692 9.37 4.01 -8.11
CA SER A 692 8.18 4.39 -8.88
C SER A 692 8.40 4.30 -10.39
N LEU A 693 7.32 4.21 -11.18
CA LEU A 693 7.41 4.33 -12.65
C LEU A 693 8.05 5.67 -13.06
N PHE A 694 7.76 6.75 -12.33
CA PHE A 694 8.32 8.08 -12.55
C PHE A 694 9.85 8.07 -12.38
N GLU A 695 10.35 7.49 -11.30
CA GLU A 695 11.78 7.34 -11.02
C GLU A 695 12.47 6.40 -12.02
N ARG A 696 11.87 5.23 -12.32
CA ARG A 696 12.44 4.28 -13.29
C ARG A 696 12.59 4.89 -14.68
N LEU A 697 11.60 5.69 -15.14
CA LEU A 697 11.72 6.38 -16.43
C LEU A 697 12.87 7.40 -16.42
N ILE A 698 13.07 8.14 -15.33
CA ILE A 698 14.22 9.05 -15.18
C ILE A 698 15.55 8.27 -15.19
N ASN A 699 15.64 7.14 -14.48
CA ASN A 699 16.83 6.26 -14.46
C ASN A 699 17.13 5.63 -15.83
N LEU A 700 16.13 5.51 -16.71
CA LEU A 700 16.25 5.09 -18.11
C LEU A 700 16.59 6.25 -19.07
N SER A 701 16.99 7.41 -18.53
CA SER A 701 17.34 8.63 -19.26
C SER A 701 16.21 9.17 -20.15
N MET A 702 14.97 9.08 -19.68
CA MET A 702 13.82 9.67 -20.36
C MET A 702 13.77 11.20 -20.20
N ASN A 703 13.28 11.88 -21.25
CA ASN A 703 13.14 13.33 -21.26
C ASN A 703 12.12 13.80 -20.22
N HIS A 704 12.63 14.46 -19.17
CA HIS A 704 11.84 15.06 -18.11
C HIS A 704 12.20 16.54 -17.94
N ILE A 705 11.31 17.32 -17.34
CA ILE A 705 11.52 18.74 -17.07
C ILE A 705 11.49 18.95 -15.56
N MET A 706 12.57 19.51 -14.99
CA MET A 706 12.57 19.97 -13.60
C MET A 706 12.11 21.42 -13.52
N LEU A 707 11.10 21.69 -12.68
CA LEU A 707 10.71 23.05 -12.31
C LEU A 707 11.82 23.65 -11.43
N ASN A 708 12.35 24.82 -11.78
CA ASN A 708 13.60 25.32 -11.17
C ASN A 708 13.45 26.56 -10.26
N LYS A 709 12.30 27.24 -10.21
CA LYS A 709 12.07 28.40 -9.34
C LYS A 709 11.18 28.09 -8.13
N GLN A 710 11.79 27.99 -6.94
CA GLN A 710 11.07 27.73 -5.69
C GLN A 710 10.51 29.01 -5.05
N ARG A 711 9.33 28.89 -4.43
CA ARG A 711 8.52 29.99 -3.87
C ARG A 711 8.16 29.80 -2.38
N ARG A 712 8.73 28.77 -1.73
CA ARG A 712 8.46 28.36 -0.33
C ARG A 712 9.49 28.95 0.63
N MET A 713 10.75 28.57 0.45
CA MET A 713 11.86 28.69 1.39
C MET A 713 12.59 30.03 1.25
N ARG A 714 13.21 30.52 2.33
CA ARG A 714 14.28 31.55 2.22
C ARG A 714 15.52 30.98 1.52
N PRO A 715 16.36 31.81 0.86
CA PRO A 715 17.60 31.36 0.23
C PRO A 715 18.56 30.61 1.16
N GLU A 716 18.65 31.03 2.43
CA GLU A 716 19.43 30.38 3.49
C GLU A 716 19.04 28.91 3.69
N LEU A 717 17.73 28.62 3.63
CA LEU A 717 17.16 27.28 3.80
C LEU A 717 17.30 26.46 2.52
N ARG A 718 17.01 27.08 1.36
CA ARG A 718 17.11 26.43 0.04
C ARG A 718 18.53 25.95 -0.24
N ARG A 719 19.58 26.60 0.29
CA ARG A 719 20.97 26.12 0.24
C ARG A 719 21.16 24.75 0.90
N ILE A 720 20.47 24.45 2.00
CA ILE A 720 20.50 23.14 2.68
C ILE A 720 19.90 22.05 1.78
N VAL A 721 18.87 22.40 1.00
CA VAL A 721 18.15 21.51 0.08
C VAL A 721 18.85 21.36 -1.28
N SER A 722 19.65 22.35 -1.69
CA SER A 722 20.30 22.38 -3.01
C SER A 722 21.24 21.21 -3.37
N PRO A 723 21.87 20.44 -2.45
CA PRO A 723 22.66 19.25 -2.81
C PRO A 723 21.87 18.12 -3.47
N PHE A 724 20.53 18.15 -3.37
CA PHE A 724 19.64 17.12 -3.91
C PHE A 724 18.96 17.54 -5.24
N TYR A 725 19.20 18.77 -5.73
CA TYR A 725 18.50 19.34 -6.88
C TYR A 725 19.38 20.27 -7.72
N ASP A 726 19.74 19.81 -8.92
CA ASP A 726 20.52 20.61 -9.87
C ASP A 726 19.79 21.90 -10.28
N ASN A 727 20.52 23.02 -10.26
CA ASN A 727 20.03 24.33 -10.72
C ASN A 727 18.77 24.87 -10.02
N LEU A 728 18.46 24.45 -8.78
CA LEU A 728 17.34 24.99 -8.00
C LEU A 728 17.59 26.46 -7.57
N GLN A 729 16.72 27.37 -8.03
CA GLN A 729 16.80 28.82 -7.86
C GLN A 729 15.64 29.37 -7.01
N ASP A 730 15.84 30.56 -6.43
CA ASP A 730 14.83 31.26 -5.63
C ASP A 730 14.01 32.23 -6.49
N HIS A 731 12.68 32.19 -6.38
CA HIS A 731 11.78 33.15 -7.03
C HIS A 731 11.79 34.50 -6.29
N TYR A 732 11.57 35.62 -6.98
CA TYR A 732 11.65 36.96 -6.37
C TYR A 732 10.73 37.14 -5.14
N SER A 733 9.62 36.40 -5.08
CA SER A 733 8.66 36.39 -3.97
C SER A 733 9.20 35.88 -2.63
N VAL A 734 10.37 35.23 -2.59
CA VAL A 734 11.05 34.83 -1.33
C VAL A 734 12.29 35.66 -1.00
N LEU A 735 12.66 36.60 -1.88
CA LEU A 735 13.83 37.48 -1.68
C LEU A 735 13.49 38.77 -0.89
N SER A 736 12.22 39.12 -0.77
CA SER A 736 11.75 40.28 0.01
C SER A 736 11.66 39.95 1.50
N PRO A 737 12.33 40.71 2.40
CA PRO A 737 12.17 40.56 3.85
C PRO A 737 10.74 40.82 4.35
N GLN A 738 9.92 41.53 3.57
CA GLN A 738 8.49 41.73 3.86
C GLN A 738 7.65 40.49 3.53
N ALA A 739 8.07 39.68 2.54
CA ALA A 739 7.43 38.42 2.18
C ALA A 739 7.97 37.21 2.96
N ARG A 740 9.19 37.32 3.51
CA ARG A 740 9.83 36.34 4.41
C ARG A 740 10.63 37.09 5.50
N PRO A 741 9.98 37.47 6.62
CA PRO A 741 10.68 38.13 7.72
C PRO A 741 11.69 37.19 8.41
N ASP A 742 12.55 37.78 9.24
CA ASP A 742 13.45 37.03 10.13
C ASP A 742 12.70 36.46 11.34
N VAL A 743 13.14 35.30 11.83
CA VAL A 743 12.53 34.63 12.99
C VAL A 743 12.70 35.47 14.27
N PRO A 744 11.60 35.82 14.97
CA PRO A 744 11.67 36.55 16.23
C PRO A 744 12.55 35.86 17.27
N GLY A 745 13.44 36.63 17.90
CA GLY A 745 14.36 36.13 18.91
C GLY A 745 15.67 35.51 18.38
N MET A 746 15.89 35.43 17.05
CA MET A 746 17.04 34.70 16.47
C MET A 746 18.08 35.59 15.76
N GLY A 747 17.94 36.92 15.83
CA GLY A 747 18.96 37.85 15.35
C GLY A 747 19.30 37.75 13.84
N GLY A 748 18.36 37.32 13.01
CA GLY A 748 18.59 37.07 11.58
C GLY A 748 19.18 35.68 11.26
N ARG A 749 19.36 34.80 12.26
CA ARG A 749 19.78 33.41 12.06
C ARG A 749 18.57 32.50 11.87
N ASN A 750 18.09 32.43 10.64
CA ASN A 750 16.86 31.72 10.29
C ASN A 750 17.05 30.20 10.14
N CYS A 751 18.28 29.70 10.23
CA CYS A 751 18.56 28.29 10.42
C CYS A 751 19.67 28.06 11.44
N TRP A 752 19.62 26.90 12.11
CA TRP A 752 20.69 26.44 13.02
C TRP A 752 20.71 24.91 13.11
N PHE A 753 21.89 24.32 13.27
CA PHE A 753 22.04 22.94 13.75
C PHE A 753 22.60 22.98 15.18
N PHE A 754 21.81 22.47 16.13
CA PHE A 754 22.21 22.25 17.51
C PHE A 754 22.70 20.80 17.69
N ASP A 755 24.01 20.64 17.87
CA ASP A 755 24.67 19.34 17.99
C ASP A 755 24.87 18.94 19.47
N HIS A 756 24.41 17.75 19.85
CA HIS A 756 24.47 17.25 21.23
C HIS A 756 24.81 15.76 21.31
N GLN A 757 25.24 15.29 22.49
CA GLN A 757 25.58 13.88 22.75
C GLN A 757 24.67 13.22 23.81
N TRP A 758 23.58 13.89 24.20
CA TRP A 758 22.54 13.34 25.09
C TRP A 758 21.98 12.01 24.56
N LEU A 759 21.76 11.04 25.45
CA LEU A 759 21.51 9.64 25.08
C LEU A 759 20.06 9.35 24.67
N GLU A 760 19.88 8.40 23.75
CA GLU A 760 18.57 7.83 23.42
C GLU A 760 18.12 6.77 24.44
N ASP A 761 16.80 6.63 24.58
CA ASP A 761 16.12 5.56 25.30
C ASP A 761 15.02 4.92 24.39
N THR A 762 14.37 3.86 24.87
CA THR A 762 13.44 3.02 24.09
C THR A 762 12.16 2.74 24.87
N ASN A 763 10.98 2.97 24.28
CA ASN A 763 9.70 2.67 24.94
C ASN A 763 9.26 1.21 24.75
N SER A 764 8.10 0.86 25.34
CA SER A 764 7.40 -0.43 25.23
C SER A 764 7.31 -0.98 23.80
N ASP A 765 7.01 -0.10 22.85
CA ASP A 765 6.74 -0.39 21.45
C ASP A 765 8.02 -0.33 20.57
N ASN A 766 9.19 -0.48 21.21
CA ASN A 766 10.53 -0.41 20.62
C ASN A 766 10.84 0.90 19.86
N SER A 767 10.06 1.96 20.08
CA SER A 767 10.26 3.28 19.51
C SER A 767 11.33 4.06 20.29
N LYS A 768 12.13 4.85 19.58
CA LYS A 768 13.20 5.66 20.17
C LYS A 768 12.73 7.03 20.63
N LEU A 769 13.33 7.52 21.70
CA LEU A 769 13.08 8.83 22.30
C LEU A 769 14.36 9.38 22.94
N ASN A 770 14.42 10.69 23.13
CA ASN A 770 15.53 11.40 23.77
C ASN A 770 14.93 12.54 24.60
N ASP A 771 14.90 12.37 25.91
CA ASP A 771 14.14 13.25 26.82
C ASP A 771 14.78 14.63 26.98
N GLN A 772 16.12 14.70 26.92
CA GLN A 772 16.86 15.97 26.96
C GLN A 772 16.67 16.77 25.67
N GLU A 773 16.72 16.12 24.51
CA GLU A 773 16.40 16.72 23.21
C GLU A 773 14.95 17.21 23.16
N ALA A 774 14.01 16.42 23.70
CA ALA A 774 12.60 16.81 23.80
C ALA A 774 12.36 18.00 24.77
N GLU A 775 13.14 18.12 25.85
CA GLU A 775 13.10 19.29 26.75
C GLU A 775 13.66 20.53 26.06
N MET A 776 14.84 20.43 25.43
CA MET A 776 15.48 21.52 24.70
C MET A 776 14.56 22.10 23.62
N ILE A 777 13.89 21.25 22.85
CA ILE A 777 12.90 21.65 21.83
C ILE A 777 11.66 22.29 22.48
N THR A 778 11.21 21.80 23.64
CA THR A 778 10.07 22.38 24.39
C THR A 778 10.42 23.79 24.89
N LEU A 779 11.59 23.98 25.48
CA LEU A 779 12.06 25.28 25.97
C LEU A 779 12.31 26.27 24.82
N PHE A 780 12.86 25.81 23.68
CA PHE A 780 13.00 26.64 22.49
C PHE A 780 11.65 27.03 21.86
N PHE A 781 10.65 26.13 21.86
CA PHE A 781 9.29 26.46 21.45
C PHE A 781 8.68 27.55 22.35
N VAL A 782 8.83 27.43 23.68
CA VAL A 782 8.41 28.46 24.65
C VAL A 782 9.11 29.79 24.38
N TYR A 783 10.41 29.78 24.06
CA TYR A 783 11.19 30.97 23.72
C TYR A 783 10.67 31.70 22.47
N LEU A 784 10.39 30.97 21.38
CA LEU A 784 9.85 31.54 20.16
C LEU A 784 8.47 32.18 20.41
N VAL A 785 7.59 31.50 21.14
CA VAL A 785 6.27 32.03 21.53
C VAL A 785 6.42 33.26 22.43
N ALA A 786 7.36 33.27 23.37
CA ALA A 786 7.65 34.42 24.24
C ALA A 786 8.26 35.64 23.50
N ASN A 787 8.79 35.44 22.28
CA ASN A 787 9.21 36.50 21.35
C ASN A 787 8.12 36.86 20.31
N GLY A 788 6.87 36.38 20.50
CA GLY A 788 5.73 36.79 19.68
C GLY A 788 5.45 35.93 18.44
N VAL A 789 6.08 34.75 18.30
CA VAL A 789 5.67 33.77 17.30
C VAL A 789 4.37 33.09 17.75
N SER A 790 3.36 33.05 16.88
CA SER A 790 2.09 32.36 17.17
C SER A 790 2.26 30.84 17.08
N SER A 791 1.62 30.06 17.96
CA SER A 791 1.93 28.62 18.12
C SER A 791 1.51 27.76 16.92
N ASP A 792 0.57 28.22 16.11
CA ASP A 792 0.18 27.64 14.82
C ASP A 792 1.31 27.70 13.78
N LYS A 793 2.18 28.72 13.85
CA LYS A 793 3.30 28.96 12.91
C LYS A 793 4.54 28.10 13.15
N ILE A 794 4.54 27.29 14.20
CA ILE A 794 5.64 26.40 14.58
C ILE A 794 5.16 24.96 14.47
N THR A 795 5.82 24.16 13.63
CA THR A 795 5.65 22.69 13.62
C THR A 795 6.91 22.01 14.13
N ILE A 796 6.76 21.02 15.00
CA ILE A 796 7.83 20.12 15.42
C ILE A 796 7.71 18.80 14.64
N LEU A 797 8.81 18.39 14.02
CA LEU A 797 8.95 17.13 13.30
C LEU A 797 9.94 16.22 14.01
N THR A 798 9.68 14.92 13.95
CA THR A 798 10.61 13.88 14.42
C THR A 798 10.48 12.62 13.58
N TYR A 799 11.47 11.75 13.62
CA TYR A 799 11.42 10.46 12.93
C TYR A 799 10.68 9.38 13.73
N TYR A 800 10.54 9.53 15.06
CA TYR A 800 10.10 8.44 15.95
C TYR A 800 8.78 8.76 16.67
N ARG A 801 7.86 7.77 16.72
CA ARG A 801 6.56 7.90 17.42
C ARG A 801 6.74 8.15 18.92
N GLY A 802 7.68 7.45 19.57
CA GLY A 802 7.99 7.66 20.99
C GLY A 802 8.35 9.12 21.30
N GLN A 803 9.24 9.71 20.50
CA GLN A 803 9.61 11.12 20.62
C GLN A 803 8.44 12.09 20.35
N ARG A 804 7.57 11.82 19.37
CA ARG A 804 6.37 12.64 19.10
C ARG A 804 5.47 12.71 20.33
N SER A 805 5.17 11.55 20.93
CA SER A 805 4.36 11.45 22.15
C SER A 805 5.02 12.14 23.34
N LEU A 806 6.34 12.05 23.47
CA LEU A 806 7.11 12.68 24.53
C LEU A 806 7.08 14.22 24.45
N ILE A 807 7.35 14.77 23.26
CA ILE A 807 7.31 16.22 23.02
C ILE A 807 5.89 16.77 23.25
N LEU A 808 4.85 16.08 22.75
CA LEU A 808 3.46 16.45 23.02
C LEU A 808 3.10 16.43 24.52
N ARG A 809 3.67 15.50 25.29
CA ARG A 809 3.49 15.43 26.75
C ARG A 809 4.17 16.62 27.45
N LYS A 810 5.40 16.98 27.06
CA LYS A 810 6.15 18.11 27.63
C LYS A 810 5.46 19.45 27.32
N LEU A 811 5.11 19.70 26.06
CA LEU A 811 4.38 20.92 25.63
C LEU A 811 3.06 21.10 26.38
N LYS A 812 2.24 20.05 26.50
CA LYS A 812 0.95 20.10 27.21
C LYS A 812 1.10 20.24 28.74
N GLY A 813 2.24 19.85 29.30
CA GLY A 813 2.55 20.02 30.72
C GLY A 813 3.12 21.40 31.07
N HIS A 814 3.60 22.17 30.09
CA HIS A 814 4.31 23.42 30.35
C HIS A 814 3.34 24.60 30.65
N PRO A 815 3.38 25.23 31.85
CA PRO A 815 2.36 26.19 32.28
C PRO A 815 2.13 27.36 31.31
N SER A 816 3.21 27.91 30.73
CA SER A 816 3.15 29.06 29.81
C SER A 816 2.49 28.75 28.45
N LEU A 817 2.18 27.49 28.15
CA LEU A 817 1.56 27.05 26.89
C LEU A 817 0.11 26.57 27.07
N THR A 818 -0.49 26.83 28.24
CA THR A 818 -1.87 26.43 28.55
C THR A 818 -2.86 27.07 27.57
N GLY A 819 -3.50 26.25 26.73
CA GLY A 819 -4.45 26.70 25.71
C GLY A 819 -3.85 26.93 24.31
N CYS A 820 -2.54 26.74 24.12
CA CYS A 820 -1.93 26.76 22.79
C CYS A 820 -2.30 25.51 21.98
N TYR A 821 -2.34 25.65 20.65
CA TYR A 821 -2.37 24.52 19.71
C TYR A 821 -0.94 24.11 19.34
N PHE A 822 -0.70 22.80 19.19
CA PHE A 822 0.64 22.23 18.96
C PHE A 822 0.68 21.34 17.72
N ASN A 823 1.41 21.77 16.70
CA ASN A 823 1.72 20.96 15.53
C ASN A 823 2.93 20.06 15.82
N VAL A 824 2.71 18.77 16.11
CA VAL A 824 3.78 17.79 16.34
C VAL A 824 3.50 16.49 15.59
N PHE A 825 4.30 16.20 14.58
CA PHE A 825 4.09 15.12 13.62
C PHE A 825 5.36 14.28 13.44
N THR A 826 5.23 13.04 12.92
CA THR A 826 6.40 12.38 12.34
C THR A 826 6.65 12.90 10.93
N VAL A 827 7.90 12.86 10.45
CA VAL A 827 8.28 13.33 9.09
C VAL A 827 7.35 12.75 8.02
N ASP A 828 7.08 11.44 8.06
CA ASP A 828 6.19 10.73 7.14
C ASP A 828 4.73 11.22 7.15
N SER A 829 4.26 11.89 8.22
CA SER A 829 2.90 12.46 8.30
C SER A 829 2.81 13.89 7.80
N TYR A 830 3.95 14.58 7.60
CA TYR A 830 4.00 16.00 7.26
C TYR A 830 4.45 16.23 5.81
N GLN A 831 4.12 15.28 4.93
CA GLN A 831 4.27 15.41 3.49
C GLN A 831 3.15 16.30 2.92
N GLY A 832 3.39 16.92 1.75
CA GLY A 832 2.54 18.02 1.23
C GLY A 832 2.78 19.32 2.00
N GLU A 833 2.44 19.30 3.28
CA GLU A 833 2.45 20.40 4.26
C GLU A 833 3.72 21.27 4.28
N GLU A 834 3.56 22.49 4.78
CA GLU A 834 4.61 23.48 5.07
C GLU A 834 4.24 24.35 6.27
N ASN A 835 5.21 24.94 6.96
CA ASN A 835 4.95 25.97 7.99
C ASN A 835 6.02 27.06 7.99
N ASP A 836 5.72 28.20 8.63
CA ASP A 836 6.66 29.31 8.76
C ASP A 836 7.95 28.87 9.49
N ILE A 837 7.84 28.20 10.63
CA ILE A 837 8.98 27.68 11.40
C ILE A 837 8.85 26.16 11.61
N ILE A 838 9.95 25.43 11.37
CA ILE A 838 10.05 23.99 11.61
C ILE A 838 11.19 23.72 12.61
N LEU A 839 10.89 22.90 13.62
CA LEU A 839 11.86 22.32 14.56
C LEU A 839 12.01 20.82 14.26
N LEU A 840 13.22 20.31 14.06
CA LEU A 840 13.46 18.91 13.68
C LEU A 840 14.29 18.16 14.74
N SER A 841 13.70 17.10 15.29
CA SER A 841 14.30 16.18 16.27
C SER A 841 14.81 14.90 15.59
N LEU A 842 16.11 14.66 15.64
CA LEU A 842 16.75 13.48 15.06
C LEU A 842 16.83 12.28 16.02
N VAL A 843 16.76 12.50 17.34
CA VAL A 843 16.67 11.49 18.43
C VAL A 843 17.91 10.62 18.63
N ARG A 844 18.50 10.09 17.56
CA ARG A 844 19.39 8.93 17.61
C ARG A 844 20.79 9.27 18.12
N SER A 845 21.10 8.70 19.27
CA SER A 845 22.29 8.94 20.06
C SER A 845 22.50 7.73 21.00
N PRO A 846 22.87 6.56 20.45
CA PRO A 846 23.04 5.34 21.22
C PRO A 846 24.22 5.47 22.19
N HIS A 847 24.12 4.81 23.34
CA HIS A 847 25.20 4.78 24.31
C HIS A 847 26.48 4.16 23.68
N PRO A 848 27.66 4.80 23.77
CA PRO A 848 28.86 4.42 23.00
C PRO A 848 29.28 2.94 23.08
N ALA A 849 28.98 2.26 24.19
CA ALA A 849 29.26 0.83 24.36
C ALA A 849 28.51 -0.10 23.37
N TYR A 850 27.48 0.40 22.67
CA TYR A 850 26.73 -0.35 21.65
C TYR A 850 27.10 0.04 20.21
N GLY A 851 28.03 1.00 20.03
CA GLY A 851 28.42 1.54 18.72
C GLY A 851 27.42 2.51 18.10
N CYS A 852 27.85 3.22 17.07
CA CYS A 852 27.06 4.24 16.37
C CYS A 852 25.93 3.58 15.54
N ASN A 853 24.71 4.09 15.67
CA ASN A 853 23.50 3.53 15.08
C ASN A 853 22.42 4.60 14.92
N ILE A 854 21.81 4.63 13.73
CA ILE A 854 20.88 5.66 13.26
C ILE A 854 19.51 5.10 12.84
N GLY A 855 19.34 3.78 12.78
CA GLY A 855 18.08 3.14 12.37
C GLY A 855 17.75 3.38 10.89
N PHE A 856 16.77 4.24 10.62
CA PHE A 856 16.25 4.55 9.27
C PHE A 856 16.45 6.03 8.86
N LEU A 857 17.30 6.77 9.59
CA LEU A 857 17.72 8.13 9.22
C LEU A 857 18.65 8.15 7.99
N ASP A 858 19.14 6.98 7.55
CA ASP A 858 19.93 6.80 6.33
C ASP A 858 19.14 7.01 5.03
N ASN A 859 17.80 7.02 5.08
CA ASN A 859 16.95 7.23 3.92
C ASN A 859 16.98 8.70 3.43
N PRO A 860 17.48 9.00 2.21
CA PRO A 860 17.64 10.36 1.73
C PRO A 860 16.30 11.04 1.46
N HIS A 861 15.32 10.33 0.90
CA HIS A 861 13.98 10.84 0.60
C HIS A 861 13.31 11.44 1.85
N ARG A 862 13.39 10.76 2.99
CA ARG A 862 12.88 11.25 4.29
C ARG A 862 13.66 12.46 4.80
N ALA A 863 14.98 12.51 4.60
CA ALA A 863 15.79 13.68 4.95
C ALA A 863 15.39 14.92 4.11
N VAL A 864 15.29 14.78 2.79
CA VAL A 864 14.81 15.83 1.87
C VAL A 864 13.41 16.32 2.24
N VAL A 865 12.51 15.39 2.59
CA VAL A 865 11.16 15.73 3.08
C VAL A 865 11.19 16.52 4.38
N ALA A 866 12.09 16.22 5.33
CA ALA A 866 12.18 16.92 6.61
C ALA A 866 12.77 18.34 6.48
N ILE A 867 13.84 18.52 5.70
CA ILE A 867 14.54 19.82 5.55
C ILE A 867 13.77 20.86 4.70
N SER A 868 12.74 20.44 3.97
CA SER A 868 12.06 21.27 2.94
C SER A 868 10.66 21.79 3.34
N ARG A 869 10.27 21.66 4.61
CA ARG A 869 8.96 22.09 5.15
C ARG A 869 8.92 23.54 5.64
N ALA A 870 10.09 24.13 5.90
CA ALA A 870 10.23 25.47 6.45
C ALA A 870 10.09 26.56 5.39
N ARG A 871 9.31 27.60 5.69
CA ARG A 871 9.15 28.78 4.83
C ARG A 871 10.06 29.93 5.26
N GLN A 872 10.20 30.11 6.57
CA GLN A 872 10.96 31.20 7.21
C GLN A 872 12.10 30.66 8.08
N GLY A 873 11.85 29.74 9.00
CA GLY A 873 12.84 29.25 9.98
C GLY A 873 13.00 27.73 10.04
N PHE A 874 14.24 27.23 10.16
CA PHE A 874 14.53 25.78 10.29
C PHE A 874 15.61 25.48 11.33
N TYR A 875 15.23 24.82 12.42
CA TYR A 875 16.13 24.53 13.54
C TYR A 875 16.19 23.02 13.80
N MET A 876 17.38 22.44 13.71
CA MET A 876 17.59 20.98 13.78
C MET A 876 18.42 20.61 15.02
N PHE A 877 18.04 19.51 15.67
CA PHE A 877 18.61 19.01 16.92
C PHE A 877 19.00 17.54 16.73
N GLY A 878 20.24 17.17 17.05
CA GLY A 878 20.70 15.78 17.00
C GLY A 878 22.18 15.59 17.31
N ASN A 879 22.65 14.34 17.20
CA ASN A 879 24.05 13.95 17.40
C ASN A 879 24.77 13.76 16.04
N VAL A 880 25.54 14.77 15.60
CA VAL A 880 26.25 14.75 14.31
C VAL A 880 27.29 13.62 14.25
N THR A 881 27.98 13.35 15.36
CA THR A 881 29.01 12.30 15.42
C THR A 881 28.40 10.92 15.14
N ASN A 882 27.27 10.58 15.79
CA ASN A 882 26.55 9.33 15.51
C ASN A 882 26.05 9.24 14.06
N LEU A 883 25.55 10.34 13.48
CA LEU A 883 25.08 10.39 12.08
C LEU A 883 26.20 10.16 11.07
N VAL A 884 27.39 10.71 11.33
CA VAL A 884 28.56 10.63 10.45
C VAL A 884 29.27 9.27 10.56
N GLU A 885 29.34 8.67 11.75
CA GLU A 885 30.11 7.45 12.00
C GLU A 885 29.35 6.13 11.78
N ALA A 886 28.00 6.12 11.81
CA ALA A 886 27.23 4.86 11.82
C ALA A 886 27.24 4.07 10.49
N LYS A 887 27.30 4.75 9.34
CA LYS A 887 27.24 4.15 7.99
C LYS A 887 27.76 5.11 6.92
N ILE A 888 28.46 4.60 5.90
CA ILE A 888 28.91 5.38 4.72
C ILE A 888 27.74 6.12 4.04
N GLU A 889 26.60 5.47 3.83
CA GLU A 889 25.38 6.07 3.25
C GLU A 889 24.93 7.31 4.05
N SER A 890 24.95 7.20 5.38
CA SER A 890 24.62 8.27 6.32
C SER A 890 25.69 9.35 6.39
N THR A 891 26.97 8.97 6.30
CA THR A 891 28.08 9.90 6.15
C THR A 891 27.84 10.79 4.93
N LEU A 892 27.57 10.21 3.75
CA LEU A 892 27.34 10.97 2.52
C LEU A 892 26.12 11.90 2.64
N LEU A 893 25.00 11.42 3.20
CA LEU A 893 23.78 12.19 3.39
C LEU A 893 23.95 13.32 4.42
N TRP A 894 24.24 12.98 5.67
CA TRP A 894 24.19 13.93 6.78
C TRP A 894 25.42 14.82 6.89
N LEU A 895 26.60 14.39 6.42
CA LEU A 895 27.76 15.30 6.31
C LEU A 895 27.51 16.37 5.24
N THR A 896 26.82 16.02 4.14
CA THR A 896 26.45 16.99 3.11
C THR A 896 25.45 18.02 3.64
N ILE A 897 24.43 17.58 4.40
CA ILE A 897 23.50 18.48 5.07
C ILE A 897 24.22 19.36 6.11
N PHE A 898 25.02 18.77 7.01
CA PHE A 898 25.75 19.48 8.07
C PHE A 898 26.70 20.54 7.51
N LYS A 899 27.45 20.21 6.44
CA LYS A 899 28.31 21.17 5.74
C LYS A 899 27.55 22.40 5.24
N ARG A 900 26.26 22.30 4.87
CA ARG A 900 25.46 23.47 4.48
C ARG A 900 25.01 24.37 5.65
N PHE A 901 25.16 23.92 6.89
CA PHE A 901 25.09 24.82 8.06
C PHE A 901 26.48 25.39 8.38
N GLU A 902 27.53 24.57 8.31
CA GLU A 902 28.94 24.98 8.54
C GLU A 902 29.41 26.06 7.54
N ASP A 903 29.19 25.85 6.23
CA ASP A 903 29.39 26.80 5.13
C ASP A 903 28.74 28.17 5.36
N GLN A 904 27.68 28.22 6.19
CA GLN A 904 26.88 29.40 6.46
C GLN A 904 27.11 29.99 7.86
N GLY A 905 27.99 29.40 8.68
CA GLY A 905 28.23 29.82 10.07
C GLY A 905 27.05 29.53 11.02
N MET A 906 26.20 28.56 10.67
CA MET A 906 24.94 28.23 11.38
C MET A 906 25.08 27.02 12.33
N VAL A 907 26.29 26.85 12.88
CA VAL A 907 26.70 25.84 13.87
C VAL A 907 27.73 26.46 14.80
N HIS A 908 27.67 26.15 16.11
CA HIS A 908 28.77 26.44 17.03
C HIS A 908 28.88 25.39 18.14
N ARG A 909 29.59 24.28 17.88
CA ARG A 909 29.68 23.09 18.77
C ARG A 909 30.10 23.42 20.22
N GLU A 910 30.90 24.46 20.42
CA GLU A 910 31.36 24.83 21.78
C GLU A 910 30.35 25.65 22.60
N LEU A 911 29.52 26.47 21.95
CA LEU A 911 28.61 27.46 22.58
C LEU A 911 27.13 27.11 22.45
N GLY A 912 26.75 26.22 21.52
CA GLY A 912 25.38 25.76 21.33
C GLY A 912 24.53 26.67 20.43
N LEU A 913 23.36 27.07 20.91
CA LEU A 913 22.31 27.81 20.19
C LEU A 913 22.32 29.31 20.57
N PRO A 914 22.54 30.23 19.62
CA PRO A 914 22.48 31.67 19.87
C PRO A 914 21.04 32.20 19.85
N LEU A 915 20.67 32.94 20.90
CA LEU A 915 19.38 33.58 21.11
C LEU A 915 19.58 35.09 21.29
N VAL A 916 18.77 35.92 20.65
CA VAL A 916 18.91 37.39 20.66
C VAL A 916 17.63 38.07 21.14
N CYS A 917 17.70 38.84 22.24
CA CYS A 917 16.53 39.52 22.77
C CYS A 917 16.06 40.65 21.87
N GLN A 918 14.85 40.56 21.30
CA GLN A 918 14.28 41.60 20.43
C GLN A 918 14.21 42.99 21.08
N ASN A 919 14.07 43.08 22.41
CA ASN A 919 13.94 44.36 23.12
C ASN A 919 15.28 45.07 23.38
N HIS A 920 16.42 44.37 23.30
CA HIS A 920 17.71 44.90 23.76
C HIS A 920 18.90 44.60 22.83
N GLY A 921 18.77 43.68 21.87
CA GLY A 921 19.85 43.25 20.98
C GLY A 921 20.90 42.33 21.63
N ASN A 922 20.82 42.10 22.95
CA ASN A 922 21.73 41.20 23.66
C ASN A 922 21.62 39.76 23.14
N GLU A 923 22.77 39.15 22.91
CA GLU A 923 22.92 37.75 22.50
C GLU A 923 23.30 36.87 23.70
N VAL A 924 22.64 35.72 23.82
CA VAL A 924 22.81 34.70 24.85
C VAL A 924 23.00 33.35 24.15
N TRP A 925 23.94 32.54 24.61
CA TRP A 925 24.22 31.22 24.06
C TRP A 925 23.71 30.13 25.01
N ILE A 926 23.01 29.14 24.47
CA ILE A 926 22.42 28.02 25.23
C ILE A 926 23.04 26.72 24.74
N LYS A 927 23.70 25.99 25.64
CA LYS A 927 24.37 24.72 25.35
C LYS A 927 23.72 23.55 26.08
N ASP A 928 23.39 23.73 27.35
CA ASP A 928 22.81 22.70 28.20
C ASP A 928 21.45 23.18 28.76
N LEU A 929 20.66 22.25 29.33
CA LEU A 929 19.31 22.56 29.79
C LEU A 929 19.26 23.58 30.94
N ASP A 930 20.33 23.65 31.75
CA ASP A 930 20.43 24.59 32.87
C ASP A 930 20.60 26.05 32.41
N ASP A 931 21.14 26.30 31.21
CA ASP A 931 21.34 27.66 30.66
C ASP A 931 20.01 28.41 30.44
N TRP A 932 18.89 27.68 30.39
CA TRP A 932 17.55 28.26 30.31
C TRP A 932 17.08 28.95 31.60
N ALA A 933 17.67 28.63 32.76
CA ALA A 933 17.20 29.12 34.06
C ALA A 933 17.22 30.65 34.20
N ASP A 934 18.24 31.30 33.62
CA ASP A 934 18.41 32.77 33.63
C ASP A 934 17.88 33.45 32.35
N ASN A 935 17.23 32.69 31.46
CA ASN A 935 16.83 33.11 30.12
C ASN A 935 15.35 33.57 30.06
N ALA A 936 15.05 34.74 30.63
CA ALA A 936 13.69 35.32 30.62
C ALA A 936 13.28 35.95 29.26
N GLY A 937 13.49 35.24 28.15
CA GLY A 937 13.30 35.72 26.78
C GLY A 937 14.50 36.53 26.28
N GLY A 938 15.71 35.96 26.41
CA GLY A 938 16.99 36.54 26.02
C GLY A 938 17.49 37.65 26.96
N CYS A 939 16.88 37.83 28.14
CA CYS A 939 17.04 39.06 28.91
C CYS A 939 17.06 38.85 30.43
N HIS A 940 18.26 38.91 31.01
CA HIS A 940 18.47 38.92 32.46
C HIS A 940 17.80 40.14 33.16
N GLU A 941 17.61 41.27 32.47
CA GLU A 941 16.91 42.43 33.07
C GLU A 941 15.41 42.20 33.33
N ARG A 942 14.75 41.26 32.64
CA ARG A 942 13.34 40.93 32.94
C ARG A 942 13.20 40.29 34.32
N GLN A 943 14.12 39.39 34.69
CA GLN A 943 14.25 38.92 36.08
C GLN A 943 14.60 40.07 37.01
N ALA A 944 15.60 40.89 36.70
CA ALA A 944 16.01 42.00 37.58
C ALA A 944 14.85 42.98 37.88
N LYS A 945 14.01 43.32 36.90
CA LYS A 945 12.83 44.18 37.07
C LYS A 945 11.66 43.47 37.77
N ALA A 946 11.55 42.14 37.68
CA ALA A 946 10.57 41.35 38.44
C ALA A 946 10.97 41.21 39.92
N LEU A 947 12.24 40.86 40.19
CA LEU A 947 12.84 40.78 41.52
C LEU A 947 12.85 42.16 42.20
N ALA A 948 13.17 43.24 41.48
CA ALA A 948 13.04 44.60 42.00
C ALA A 948 11.60 44.96 42.37
N LYS A 949 10.59 44.49 41.60
CA LYS A 949 9.17 44.64 41.97
C LYS A 949 8.77 43.83 43.21
N GLN A 950 9.38 42.67 43.46
CA GLN A 950 9.19 41.92 44.70
C GLN A 950 9.88 42.62 45.89
N ALA A 951 11.13 43.07 45.72
CA ALA A 951 11.86 43.81 46.74
C ALA A 951 11.16 45.13 47.11
N GLN A 952 10.67 45.91 46.13
CA GLN A 952 9.88 47.11 46.38
C GLN A 952 8.56 46.82 47.10
N ARG A 953 7.93 45.66 46.88
CA ARG A 953 6.74 45.22 47.63
C ARG A 953 7.04 44.81 49.08
N GLN A 954 8.28 44.44 49.39
CA GLN A 954 8.74 44.17 50.77
C GLN A 954 9.36 45.42 51.44
N GLY A 955 9.55 46.51 50.69
CA GLY A 955 10.31 47.70 51.10
C GLY A 955 9.54 48.80 51.84
N THR A 956 8.36 48.54 52.42
CA THR A 956 7.64 49.53 53.25
C THR A 956 7.00 48.90 54.49
N GLY A 957 7.49 49.28 55.68
CA GLY A 957 6.87 48.92 56.96
C GLY A 957 7.84 48.31 57.98
N SER A 958 8.18 49.07 59.01
CA SER A 958 8.79 48.58 60.25
C SER A 958 8.23 49.35 61.45
N PRO A 959 8.47 48.94 62.71
CA PRO A 959 8.99 47.66 63.17
C PRO A 959 8.04 46.96 64.17
N LYS A 960 8.09 45.63 64.26
CA LYS A 960 7.79 44.89 65.50
C LYS A 960 8.36 43.47 65.43
N ALA A 961 9.28 43.16 66.33
CA ALA A 961 9.82 41.81 66.46
C ALA A 961 8.84 40.91 67.24
N LYS A 962 8.55 39.74 66.67
CA LYS A 962 8.14 38.52 67.39
C LYS A 962 8.91 37.37 66.76
N THR A 963 9.49 36.49 67.58
CA THR A 963 10.29 35.36 67.11
C THR A 963 9.40 34.23 66.59
N ILE A 964 9.97 33.37 65.75
CA ILE A 964 9.28 32.22 65.12
C ILE A 964 8.79 31.20 66.16
N GLU A 965 9.33 31.24 67.38
CA GLU A 965 8.94 30.41 68.52
C GLU A 965 7.47 30.60 68.94
N ASP A 966 6.88 31.79 68.75
CA ASP A 966 5.47 32.06 69.08
C ASP A 966 4.46 31.27 68.22
N LEU A 967 4.87 30.77 67.04
CA LEU A 967 3.96 30.17 66.05
C LEU A 967 3.96 28.63 66.03
N LEU A 968 4.86 27.97 66.75
CA LEU A 968 5.01 26.49 66.73
C LEU A 968 4.38 25.77 67.94
N LEU A 969 3.57 26.47 68.74
CA LEU A 969 3.10 25.98 70.06
C LEU A 969 1.58 26.01 70.30
N GLN A 970 0.76 26.21 69.25
CA GLN A 970 -0.70 26.11 69.36
C GLN A 970 -1.29 25.14 68.33
N HIS A 971 -1.57 23.91 68.80
CA HIS A 971 -2.34 22.82 68.16
C HIS A 971 -1.66 22.14 66.95
N GLY A 972 -1.24 20.87 66.98
CA GLY A 972 -1.08 19.90 68.08
C GLY A 972 -1.88 18.60 67.94
N ALA A 973 -1.19 17.45 68.13
CA ALA A 973 -1.72 16.07 68.23
C ALA A 973 -2.36 15.44 66.95
N GLN A 974 -2.25 14.14 66.66
CA GLN A 974 -1.46 13.02 67.25
C GLN A 974 -1.39 11.83 66.25
N ASP A 975 -0.38 10.96 66.41
CA ASP A 975 -0.38 9.46 66.23
C ASP A 975 -0.81 8.84 64.87
N PHE A 976 -0.25 7.71 64.35
CA PHE A 976 0.92 6.83 64.59
C PHE A 976 1.20 6.12 63.22
N GLY A 977 2.36 5.60 62.84
CA GLY A 977 3.72 5.57 63.42
C GLY A 977 4.61 4.48 62.76
N HIS A 978 5.91 4.44 63.11
CA HIS A 978 6.90 3.35 62.87
C HIS A 978 7.37 3.12 61.39
N GLU A 979 8.61 2.70 61.07
CA GLU A 979 9.75 2.26 61.91
C GLU A 979 11.18 2.58 61.31
N GLU A 980 12.22 2.29 62.10
CA GLU A 980 13.68 2.62 62.07
C GLU A 980 14.53 2.78 60.77
N PRO A 981 15.61 3.61 60.84
CA PRO A 981 16.79 3.55 59.95
C PRO A 981 18.14 3.22 60.66
N VAL A 982 19.04 2.43 60.04
CA VAL A 982 20.33 2.00 60.66
C VAL A 982 21.59 2.18 59.78
N LYS A 983 22.33 3.27 60.04
CA LYS A 983 23.81 3.43 60.13
C LYS A 983 24.76 2.78 59.09
N ARG A 984 25.59 3.63 58.45
CA ARG A 984 27.08 3.63 58.45
C ARG A 984 27.60 4.92 57.77
N LYS A 985 28.24 5.86 58.47
CA LYS A 985 29.68 5.93 58.86
C LYS A 985 30.65 6.29 57.71
N THR A 986 31.17 7.52 57.74
CA THR A 986 32.48 7.91 57.17
C THR A 986 33.65 7.39 58.03
N PRO A 987 34.88 7.36 57.49
CA PRO A 987 35.94 8.20 58.07
C PRO A 987 36.91 8.83 57.02
N THR A 988 37.97 9.48 57.51
CA THR A 988 38.86 10.42 56.81
C THR A 988 40.21 9.86 56.32
N LEU A 989 40.78 10.55 55.32
CA LEU A 989 42.22 10.80 55.05
C LEU A 989 43.29 10.10 55.92
N THR A 990 44.22 9.38 55.26
CA THR A 990 45.70 9.43 55.49
C THR A 990 46.45 8.70 54.34
N GLY A 991 47.62 9.19 53.91
CA GLY A 991 48.63 8.34 53.24
C GLY A 991 49.17 8.77 51.87
N SER A 992 50.42 9.23 51.84
CA SER A 992 51.36 9.31 50.70
C SER A 992 52.71 8.68 51.19
N PRO A 993 53.82 8.50 50.42
CA PRO A 993 54.13 8.91 49.03
C PRO A 993 54.93 7.87 48.18
N HIS A 994 55.57 8.33 47.08
CA HIS A 994 56.40 7.62 46.06
C HIS A 994 55.59 6.88 44.98
N GLY A 995 55.86 6.94 43.66
CA GLY A 995 56.86 7.65 42.80
C GLY A 995 56.60 7.28 41.31
N ARG A 996 57.38 7.64 40.28
CA ARG A 996 58.56 8.53 40.11
C ARG A 996 58.83 8.75 38.59
N TYR A 997 58.81 10.00 38.07
CA TYR A 997 59.33 10.43 36.73
C TYR A 997 58.67 9.81 35.46
N SER A 998 58.70 10.39 34.23
CA SER A 998 59.24 11.68 33.72
C SER A 998 58.61 12.11 32.36
N HIS A 999 58.54 13.43 32.14
CA HIS A 999 58.59 14.20 30.87
C HIS A 999 58.28 13.55 29.50
N LEU A 1000 57.29 14.13 28.80
CA LEU A 1000 57.28 14.69 27.43
C LEU A 1000 55.80 15.00 27.10
N GLY A 1001 55.40 16.03 26.37
CA GLY A 1001 56.12 17.12 25.69
C GLY A 1001 55.20 17.66 24.58
N GLU A 1002 54.88 18.96 24.57
CA GLU A 1002 53.92 19.52 23.60
C GLU A 1002 54.42 19.40 22.16
N MET A 1003 53.53 19.06 21.22
CA MET A 1003 53.79 19.18 19.78
C MET A 1003 52.56 19.75 19.05
N PRO A 1004 52.73 20.74 18.14
CA PRO A 1004 51.63 21.35 17.41
C PRO A 1004 51.23 20.52 16.19
N LEU A 1005 49.93 20.56 15.85
CA LEU A 1005 49.40 20.01 14.60
C LEU A 1005 49.96 20.77 13.39
N ARG A 1006 50.41 20.04 12.37
CA ARG A 1006 50.72 20.58 11.03
C ARG A 1006 49.56 20.28 10.07
N PRO A 1007 49.27 21.15 9.09
CA PRO A 1007 48.22 20.91 8.11
C PRO A 1007 48.64 19.81 7.11
N LEU A 1008 47.76 18.83 6.90
CA LEU A 1008 47.91 17.77 5.91
C LEU A 1008 47.36 18.20 4.55
N ILE A 1009 48.19 18.87 3.74
CA ILE A 1009 47.93 19.10 2.31
C ILE A 1009 49.11 18.49 1.54
N GLY A 1010 48.88 17.35 0.89
CA GLY A 1010 49.89 16.64 0.09
C GLY A 1010 50.01 15.14 0.39
N ASN A 1011 48.92 14.37 0.22
CA ASN A 1011 48.98 12.91 0.11
C ASN A 1011 47.74 12.26 -0.55
N TRP A 1012 46.91 13.04 -1.25
CA TRP A 1012 45.61 12.57 -1.74
C TRP A 1012 45.69 11.48 -2.81
N GLU A 1013 46.62 11.56 -3.76
CA GLU A 1013 46.79 10.53 -4.81
C GLU A 1013 47.22 9.17 -4.23
N ASN A 1014 48.07 9.18 -3.19
CA ASN A 1014 48.44 7.97 -2.46
C ASN A 1014 47.27 7.43 -1.63
N ALA A 1015 46.46 8.31 -1.02
CA ALA A 1015 45.26 7.90 -0.30
C ALA A 1015 44.23 7.29 -1.25
N GLU A 1016 44.00 7.88 -2.42
CA GLU A 1016 43.08 7.37 -3.43
C GLU A 1016 43.51 6.00 -3.97
N ALA A 1017 44.81 5.80 -4.24
CA ALA A 1017 45.33 4.49 -4.63
C ALA A 1017 45.16 3.42 -3.53
N VAL A 1018 45.34 3.79 -2.26
CA VAL A 1018 45.09 2.90 -1.10
C VAL A 1018 43.59 2.62 -0.92
N ILE A 1019 42.73 3.62 -1.11
CA ILE A 1019 41.26 3.47 -1.06
C ILE A 1019 40.81 2.54 -2.18
N GLN A 1020 41.20 2.75 -3.44
CA GLN A 1020 40.89 1.84 -4.55
C GLN A 1020 41.49 0.43 -4.41
N GLN A 1021 42.42 0.21 -3.48
CA GLN A 1021 42.91 -1.12 -3.11
C GLN A 1021 42.10 -1.71 -1.94
N GLN A 1022 41.75 -0.89 -0.94
CA GLN A 1022 40.88 -1.26 0.17
C GLN A 1022 39.46 -1.56 -0.29
N ASP A 1023 38.88 -0.79 -1.20
CA ASP A 1023 37.55 -1.02 -1.76
C ASP A 1023 37.47 -2.38 -2.46
N ARG A 1024 38.49 -2.77 -3.25
CA ARG A 1024 38.54 -4.11 -3.87
C ARG A 1024 38.72 -5.24 -2.85
N GLN A 1025 39.50 -5.01 -1.80
CA GLN A 1025 39.59 -5.97 -0.69
C GLN A 1025 38.29 -6.03 0.12
N LEU A 1026 37.56 -4.93 0.24
CA LEU A 1026 36.27 -4.84 0.90
C LEU A 1026 35.18 -5.51 0.06
N ASP A 1027 35.18 -5.35 -1.26
CA ASP A 1027 34.28 -6.07 -2.18
C ASP A 1027 34.55 -7.59 -2.16
N GLU A 1028 35.82 -8.01 -2.14
CA GLU A 1028 36.18 -9.42 -1.96
C GLU A 1028 35.77 -9.95 -0.57
N GLU A 1029 35.99 -9.18 0.52
CA GLU A 1029 35.52 -9.54 1.86
C GLU A 1029 34.00 -9.48 2.00
N LEU A 1030 33.29 -8.61 1.28
CA LEU A 1030 31.83 -8.50 1.29
C LEU A 1030 31.18 -9.58 0.43
N ALA A 1031 31.73 -9.92 -0.73
CA ALA A 1031 31.32 -11.09 -1.50
C ALA A 1031 31.52 -12.37 -0.68
N LYS A 1032 32.67 -12.49 -0.01
CA LYS A 1032 32.98 -13.61 0.88
C LYS A 1032 32.09 -13.62 2.14
N ARG A 1033 31.87 -12.48 2.80
CA ARG A 1033 30.94 -12.36 3.94
C ARG A 1033 29.50 -12.60 3.55
N ASN A 1034 29.08 -12.22 2.35
CA ASN A 1034 27.74 -12.55 1.84
C ASN A 1034 27.64 -14.06 1.57
N GLY A 1035 28.68 -14.71 1.04
CA GLY A 1035 28.76 -16.18 0.96
C GLY A 1035 28.76 -16.87 2.34
N GLU A 1036 29.51 -16.33 3.31
CA GLU A 1036 29.55 -16.81 4.69
C GLU A 1036 28.24 -16.52 5.46
N TRP A 1037 27.52 -15.44 5.14
CA TRP A 1037 26.24 -15.08 5.73
C TRP A 1037 25.08 -15.87 5.11
N LEU A 1038 25.08 -16.09 3.79
CA LEU A 1038 24.17 -17.02 3.13
C LEU A 1038 24.38 -18.45 3.63
N SER A 1039 25.63 -18.90 3.78
CA SER A 1039 25.91 -20.22 4.36
C SER A 1039 25.70 -20.30 5.89
N GLN A 1040 25.80 -19.20 6.64
CA GLN A 1040 25.37 -19.16 8.05
C GLN A 1040 23.84 -19.11 8.20
N ASN A 1041 23.12 -18.47 7.28
CA ASN A 1041 21.66 -18.57 7.22
C ASN A 1041 21.20 -19.97 6.82
N HIS A 1042 21.87 -20.63 5.87
CA HIS A 1042 21.66 -22.06 5.61
C HIS A 1042 22.04 -22.92 6.82
N TYR A 1043 23.12 -22.62 7.56
CA TYR A 1043 23.49 -23.34 8.79
C TYR A 1043 22.44 -23.17 9.91
N MET A 1044 21.79 -21.99 10.00
CA MET A 1044 20.62 -21.77 10.86
C MET A 1044 19.43 -22.61 10.38
N GLN A 1045 19.14 -22.64 9.07
CA GLN A 1045 18.07 -23.46 8.48
C GLN A 1045 18.31 -24.97 8.63
N ASP A 1046 19.54 -25.46 8.52
CA ASP A 1046 19.89 -26.88 8.60
C ASP A 1046 19.74 -27.44 10.03
N ARG A 1047 19.83 -26.57 11.04
CA ARG A 1047 19.44 -26.93 12.43
C ARG A 1047 17.93 -27.04 12.65
N TRP A 1048 17.10 -26.63 11.69
CA TRP A 1048 15.63 -26.63 11.80
C TRP A 1048 14.97 -27.84 11.11
N MET A 1049 15.74 -28.86 10.68
CA MET A 1049 15.20 -30.10 10.13
C MET A 1049 14.94 -31.18 11.21
N PRO A 1050 13.73 -31.78 11.26
CA PRO A 1050 13.49 -32.99 12.04
C PRO A 1050 14.22 -34.20 11.43
N THR A 1051 14.84 -35.04 12.24
CA THR A 1051 15.34 -36.34 11.76
C THR A 1051 14.18 -37.31 11.57
N GLY A 1052 13.84 -37.61 10.32
CA GLY A 1052 12.87 -38.64 9.98
C GLY A 1052 13.28 -40.04 10.44
N VAL A 1053 12.28 -40.90 10.62
CA VAL A 1053 12.40 -42.34 10.88
C VAL A 1053 11.44 -43.02 9.92
N ASP A 1054 11.87 -44.07 9.24
CA ASP A 1054 11.02 -44.81 8.29
C ASP A 1054 10.09 -45.83 9.00
N ALA A 1055 9.25 -46.52 8.21
CA ALA A 1055 8.32 -47.52 8.71
C ALA A 1055 8.99 -48.78 9.30
N SER A 1056 10.33 -48.92 9.21
CA SER A 1056 11.10 -49.97 9.90
C SER A 1056 11.62 -49.54 11.27
N GLY A 1057 11.51 -48.25 11.63
CA GLY A 1057 12.08 -47.69 12.86
C GLY A 1057 13.54 -47.25 12.76
N THR A 1058 14.12 -47.23 11.55
CA THR A 1058 15.55 -46.91 11.34
C THR A 1058 15.76 -45.42 11.05
N ARG A 1059 16.80 -44.82 11.64
CA ARG A 1059 17.21 -43.42 11.38
C ARG A 1059 18.20 -43.37 10.21
N ILE A 1060 17.86 -42.64 9.16
CA ILE A 1060 18.72 -42.40 8.00
C ILE A 1060 19.02 -40.90 7.87
N ARG A 1061 20.26 -40.55 7.53
CA ARG A 1061 20.65 -39.21 7.06
C ARG A 1061 20.72 -39.23 5.54
N THR A 1062 19.86 -38.47 4.88
CA THR A 1062 19.97 -38.16 3.45
C THR A 1062 20.56 -36.76 3.27
N GLY A 1063 21.54 -36.65 2.37
CA GLY A 1063 22.11 -35.40 1.89
C GLY A 1063 22.47 -35.56 0.41
N PRO A 1064 22.53 -34.48 -0.39
CA PRO A 1064 22.62 -34.59 -1.84
C PRO A 1064 24.00 -35.09 -2.32
N THR A 1065 23.99 -36.18 -3.07
CA THR A 1065 25.21 -36.80 -3.65
C THR A 1065 25.66 -36.04 -4.90
N ILE A 1066 26.39 -34.93 -4.74
CA ILE A 1066 26.95 -34.19 -5.88
C ILE A 1066 28.14 -34.94 -6.48
N THR A 1067 27.96 -35.50 -7.67
CA THR A 1067 29.01 -36.14 -8.48
C THR A 1067 29.94 -35.09 -9.09
N ARG A 1068 31.19 -35.04 -8.63
CA ARG A 1068 32.26 -34.23 -9.26
C ARG A 1068 33.01 -35.05 -10.31
N PRO A 1069 33.20 -34.54 -11.55
CA PRO A 1069 34.20 -35.09 -12.47
C PRO A 1069 35.61 -34.67 -12.04
N THR A 1070 36.56 -35.59 -12.12
CA THR A 1070 37.94 -35.37 -11.66
C THR A 1070 38.84 -34.92 -12.81
N ILE A 1071 39.47 -33.74 -12.69
CA ILE A 1071 40.66 -33.39 -13.47
C ILE A 1071 41.72 -32.86 -12.50
N THR A 1072 42.83 -33.60 -12.41
CA THR A 1072 44.02 -33.21 -11.66
C THR A 1072 45.03 -32.53 -12.58
N GLN A 1073 45.57 -31.36 -12.19
CA GLN A 1073 47.02 -31.19 -12.11
C GLN A 1073 47.46 -29.92 -11.36
N SER A 1074 48.70 -29.98 -10.90
CA SER A 1074 49.43 -29.09 -10.00
C SER A 1074 49.59 -27.63 -10.44
N LEU A 1075 49.57 -26.73 -9.45
CA LEU A 1075 50.17 -25.39 -9.52
C LEU A 1075 51.71 -25.46 -9.55
N GLN A 1076 52.34 -24.58 -10.33
CA GLN A 1076 53.67 -24.05 -10.05
C GLN A 1076 53.72 -22.53 -10.36
N PHE A 1077 54.51 -21.78 -9.58
CA PHE A 1077 54.65 -20.32 -9.66
C PHE A 1077 55.98 -19.90 -10.31
N SER A 1078 55.91 -18.88 -11.16
CA SER A 1078 57.00 -17.93 -11.48
C SER A 1078 56.37 -16.73 -12.20
N ASN A 1079 56.35 -15.51 -11.63
CA ASN A 1079 57.46 -14.53 -11.63
C ASN A 1079 57.99 -14.33 -13.06
N GLU A 1080 57.77 -13.21 -13.76
CA GLU A 1080 58.31 -11.86 -13.48
C GLU A 1080 57.63 -10.73 -14.31
N LEU A 1081 57.95 -9.47 -13.97
CA LEU A 1081 57.68 -8.22 -14.73
C LEU A 1081 58.90 -7.94 -15.69
N PRO A 1082 59.10 -6.80 -16.42
CA PRO A 1082 58.32 -5.55 -16.54
C PRO A 1082 58.26 -4.84 -17.94
N VAL A 1083 57.54 -3.71 -18.03
CA VAL A 1083 57.94 -2.41 -18.68
C VAL A 1083 58.09 -2.24 -20.23
N THR A 1084 57.09 -1.52 -20.79
CA THR A 1084 57.11 -0.34 -21.73
C THR A 1084 57.55 -0.35 -23.22
N THR A 1085 56.92 0.60 -23.94
CA THR A 1085 57.39 1.45 -25.08
C THR A 1085 57.53 0.90 -26.50
N SER A 1086 56.49 1.20 -27.31
CA SER A 1086 56.54 1.92 -28.61
C SER A 1086 57.80 1.89 -29.50
N THR A 1087 57.61 1.54 -30.77
CA THR A 1087 57.80 2.49 -31.90
C THR A 1087 57.14 2.00 -33.20
N SER A 1088 57.20 2.81 -34.26
CA SER A 1088 56.34 2.74 -35.44
C SER A 1088 57.08 2.41 -36.76
N ALA A 1089 56.28 1.94 -37.72
CA ALA A 1089 56.44 2.11 -39.17
C ALA A 1089 57.50 1.29 -39.93
N LEU A 1090 57.08 0.82 -41.11
CA LEU A 1090 57.94 0.58 -42.27
C LEU A 1090 57.25 1.16 -43.52
N THR A 1091 57.94 2.04 -44.23
CA THR A 1091 57.45 2.72 -45.44
C THR A 1091 58.56 2.82 -46.48
N ALA A 1092 58.27 2.44 -47.72
CA ALA A 1092 59.08 2.66 -48.93
C ALA A 1092 58.08 2.71 -50.12
N SER A 1093 57.87 3.82 -50.84
CA SER A 1093 58.77 4.54 -51.78
C SER A 1093 58.93 3.76 -53.11
N SER A 1094 58.89 4.33 -54.32
CA SER A 1094 59.19 5.70 -54.84
C SER A 1094 58.42 5.94 -56.17
N GLU A 1095 58.24 7.12 -56.80
CA GLU A 1095 58.48 8.55 -56.50
C GLU A 1095 57.78 9.48 -57.54
N ILE A 1096 57.91 10.82 -57.38
CA ILE A 1096 58.05 11.91 -58.38
C ILE A 1096 57.37 11.76 -59.78
N THR A 1097 56.53 12.66 -60.32
CA THR A 1097 55.83 13.93 -59.92
C THR A 1097 54.66 14.15 -60.95
N LEU A 1098 54.03 15.30 -61.32
CA LEU A 1098 54.20 16.77 -61.12
C LEU A 1098 52.88 17.54 -61.42
N ARG A 1099 52.58 18.59 -60.64
CA ARG A 1099 51.62 19.72 -60.83
C ARG A 1099 50.27 19.52 -61.55
N ALA A 1100 49.23 19.56 -60.71
CA ALA A 1100 48.14 20.56 -60.68
C ALA A 1100 47.13 20.69 -61.86
N GLY A 1101 45.85 20.46 -61.54
CA GLY A 1101 44.70 20.82 -62.36
C GLY A 1101 43.38 20.29 -61.77
N SER A 1102 42.30 21.08 -61.86
CA SER A 1102 40.93 20.71 -61.45
C SER A 1102 40.40 19.47 -62.18
N GLY A 1103 39.73 18.55 -61.46
CA GLY A 1103 39.29 17.26 -62.00
C GLY A 1103 37.88 17.23 -62.62
N VAL A 1104 37.66 16.20 -63.45
CA VAL A 1104 36.41 15.70 -64.04
C VAL A 1104 36.61 14.17 -64.17
N GLY A 1105 35.70 13.30 -63.70
CA GLY A 1105 34.59 12.74 -64.48
C GLY A 1105 34.76 11.23 -64.75
N PRO A 1106 33.78 10.51 -65.35
CA PRO A 1106 33.64 9.06 -65.10
C PRO A 1106 33.29 8.13 -66.31
N ILE A 1107 33.25 6.81 -66.04
CA ILE A 1107 32.57 5.68 -66.77
C ILE A 1107 33.09 5.22 -68.17
N PHE A 1108 33.35 3.90 -68.38
CA PHE A 1108 32.64 2.97 -69.33
C PHE A 1108 33.38 1.67 -69.78
N ALA A 1109 32.81 0.49 -69.41
CA ALA A 1109 32.45 -0.73 -70.21
C ALA A 1109 33.45 -1.40 -71.22
N PRO A 1110 33.09 -2.52 -71.92
CA PRO A 1110 31.97 -3.51 -71.81
C PRO A 1110 32.50 -4.91 -71.34
N ALA A 1111 32.03 -6.14 -71.62
CA ALA A 1111 30.98 -6.87 -72.40
C ALA A 1111 30.90 -8.34 -71.80
N SER A 1112 30.11 -9.37 -72.17
CA SER A 1112 28.75 -9.68 -72.71
C SER A 1112 28.62 -11.26 -72.69
N ASN A 1113 27.67 -12.08 -73.18
CA ASN A 1113 26.40 -12.06 -73.94
C ASN A 1113 25.76 -13.50 -73.89
N GLN A 1114 24.43 -13.69 -73.69
CA GLN A 1114 23.54 -14.66 -74.40
C GLN A 1114 22.07 -14.66 -73.86
N PHE A 1115 21.11 -15.21 -74.63
CA PHE A 1115 19.64 -14.94 -74.61
C PHE A 1115 18.82 -16.14 -75.20
N PRO A 1116 17.47 -16.12 -75.39
CA PRO A 1116 16.40 -15.10 -75.20
C PRO A 1116 15.34 -15.52 -74.12
N LYS A 1117 14.02 -15.22 -74.04
CA LYS A 1117 12.87 -14.65 -74.84
C LYS A 1117 11.75 -14.25 -73.80
N ILE A 1118 10.62 -13.53 -73.99
CA ILE A 1118 9.92 -12.88 -75.14
C ILE A 1118 9.07 -11.63 -74.68
N ALA A 1119 7.80 -11.48 -75.10
CA ALA A 1119 6.82 -10.36 -75.03
C ALA A 1119 5.74 -10.47 -73.90
N ALA A 1120 4.89 -9.46 -73.56
CA ALA A 1120 4.89 -7.98 -73.72
C ALA A 1120 3.73 -7.24 -72.97
N VAL A 1121 4.01 -5.99 -72.53
CA VAL A 1121 3.20 -4.72 -72.46
C VAL A 1121 1.66 -4.71 -72.27
N ALA A 1122 1.15 -4.01 -71.21
CA ALA A 1122 0.07 -2.97 -71.24
C ALA A 1122 -0.41 -2.44 -69.85
N GLN A 1123 -1.12 -1.29 -69.82
CA GLN A 1123 -1.99 -0.69 -68.76
C GLN A 1123 -3.33 -0.22 -69.44
N PRO A 1124 -4.39 0.33 -68.79
CA PRO A 1124 -4.68 0.65 -67.37
C PRO A 1124 -6.08 0.14 -66.87
N GLU A 1125 -6.74 0.86 -65.93
CA GLU A 1125 -8.12 0.69 -65.36
C GLU A 1125 -9.28 0.93 -66.40
N PRO A 1126 -10.64 0.86 -66.12
CA PRO A 1126 -11.38 0.78 -64.83
C PRO A 1126 -12.79 0.04 -64.76
N LEU A 1127 -13.44 0.07 -63.57
CA LEU A 1127 -14.89 0.32 -63.23
C LEU A 1127 -16.11 -0.62 -63.56
N ILE A 1128 -16.93 -0.88 -62.50
CA ILE A 1128 -18.41 -1.15 -62.30
C ILE A 1128 -19.16 -2.48 -62.67
N GLN A 1129 -20.19 -2.75 -61.83
CA GLN A 1129 -21.50 -3.46 -62.02
C GLN A 1129 -21.64 -4.99 -61.73
N PHE A 1130 -22.73 -5.52 -61.13
CA PHE A 1130 -23.84 -5.02 -60.25
C PHE A 1130 -24.73 -6.22 -59.76
N GLU A 1131 -25.45 -6.11 -58.62
CA GLU A 1131 -26.69 -6.87 -58.19
C GLU A 1131 -26.72 -8.44 -58.23
N GLU A 1132 -27.55 -9.23 -57.52
CA GLU A 1132 -28.30 -9.19 -56.22
C GLU A 1132 -28.49 -10.69 -55.77
N TYR A 1133 -29.41 -11.28 -54.97
CA TYR A 1133 -30.66 -10.97 -54.23
C TYR A 1133 -30.90 -12.06 -53.12
N ASP A 1134 -31.88 -11.85 -52.21
CA ASP A 1134 -32.85 -12.77 -51.53
C ASP A 1134 -32.74 -14.33 -51.55
N SER A 1135 -33.31 -15.12 -50.61
CA SER A 1135 -34.07 -14.83 -49.35
C SER A 1135 -34.33 -16.10 -48.49
N SER A 1136 -34.89 -15.90 -47.28
CA SER A 1136 -35.84 -16.79 -46.56
C SER A 1136 -35.34 -18.00 -45.74
N ALA A 1137 -36.23 -18.44 -44.84
CA ALA A 1137 -36.18 -19.59 -43.90
C ALA A 1137 -37.66 -20.08 -43.71
N PRO A 1138 -38.08 -20.97 -42.78
CA PRO A 1138 -37.37 -21.82 -41.80
C PRO A 1138 -37.89 -23.31 -41.83
N ALA A 1139 -37.91 -24.01 -40.67
CA ALA A 1139 -38.63 -25.28 -40.37
C ALA A 1139 -38.10 -26.58 -41.06
N SER A 1140 -38.42 -27.82 -40.65
CA SER A 1140 -38.90 -28.40 -39.36
C SER A 1140 -38.94 -29.95 -39.47
N GLY A 1141 -38.81 -30.69 -38.36
CA GLY A 1141 -39.00 -32.16 -38.27
C GLY A 1141 -37.81 -32.86 -37.59
N ILE A 1142 -37.91 -33.77 -36.60
CA ILE A 1142 -38.84 -34.86 -36.22
C ILE A 1142 -38.25 -36.24 -36.60
N GLU A 1143 -38.14 -37.11 -35.59
CA GLU A 1143 -37.86 -38.58 -35.66
C GLU A 1143 -36.46 -39.02 -36.19
N ASN A 1144 -35.92 -40.19 -35.83
CA ASN A 1144 -36.45 -41.26 -34.96
C ASN A 1144 -35.37 -42.02 -34.15
N GLU A 1145 -35.82 -42.96 -33.32
CA GLU A 1145 -35.07 -43.85 -32.43
C GLU A 1145 -34.03 -44.76 -33.12
N ALA A 1146 -32.98 -45.14 -32.38
CA ALA A 1146 -32.27 -46.40 -32.55
C ALA A 1146 -31.51 -46.80 -31.26
N THR A 1147 -32.10 -47.67 -30.44
CA THR A 1147 -31.43 -48.28 -29.29
C THR A 1147 -30.36 -49.28 -29.71
N LYS A 1148 -29.25 -49.37 -28.97
CA LYS A 1148 -28.55 -50.65 -28.77
C LYS A 1148 -27.83 -50.69 -27.43
N GLU A 1149 -27.90 -51.85 -26.79
CA GLU A 1149 -27.47 -52.12 -25.42
C GLU A 1149 -26.11 -52.84 -25.41
N LEU A 1150 -25.47 -52.87 -24.22
CA LEU A 1150 -24.47 -53.85 -23.74
C LEU A 1150 -23.16 -53.97 -24.58
N GLU A 1151 -21.98 -53.92 -23.96
CA GLU A 1151 -21.51 -54.94 -23.01
C GLU A 1151 -20.72 -54.38 -21.82
N VAL A 1152 -20.52 -55.24 -20.82
CA VAL A 1152 -19.74 -54.98 -19.60
C VAL A 1152 -18.52 -55.90 -19.59
N VAL A 1153 -17.34 -55.35 -19.27
CA VAL A 1153 -16.17 -56.11 -18.86
C VAL A 1153 -15.53 -55.41 -17.66
N GLU A 1154 -15.43 -56.11 -16.54
CA GLU A 1154 -14.56 -55.78 -15.41
C GLU A 1154 -13.18 -56.41 -15.66
N GLU A 1155 -12.10 -55.78 -15.22
CA GLU A 1155 -10.88 -56.51 -14.85
C GLU A 1155 -10.08 -55.72 -13.80
N GLU A 1156 -9.51 -56.43 -12.82
CA GLU A 1156 -8.78 -55.88 -11.68
C GLU A 1156 -7.26 -55.80 -11.93
N ASP A 1157 -6.55 -55.17 -10.99
CA ASP A 1157 -5.10 -55.18 -10.73
C ASP A 1157 -4.19 -56.17 -11.51
N LEU A 1158 -3.02 -55.69 -11.98
CA LEU A 1158 -1.70 -56.28 -11.63
C LEU A 1158 -0.48 -55.46 -12.16
N ILE A 1159 0.23 -54.83 -11.22
CA ILE A 1159 1.70 -54.86 -10.99
C ILE A 1159 2.73 -54.68 -12.16
N ASP A 1160 3.63 -53.71 -11.92
CA ASP A 1160 5.06 -53.56 -12.33
C ASP A 1160 5.55 -52.94 -13.66
N LEU A 1161 6.65 -52.17 -13.46
CA LEU A 1161 7.81 -51.93 -14.35
C LEU A 1161 7.68 -51.05 -15.62
N ALA A 1162 7.78 -49.72 -15.43
CA ALA A 1162 8.64 -48.82 -16.21
C ALA A 1162 9.09 -47.61 -15.38
#